data_AF-A0A939ISL2-F1
#
_entry.id   AF-A0A939ISL2-F1
#
_cell.length_a   1.000
_cell.length_b   1.000
_cell.length_c   1.000
_cell.angle_alpha   90.00
_cell.angle_beta   90.00
_cell.angle_gamma   90.00
#
_symmetry.space_group_name_H-M   'P 1'
#
loop_
_entity.id
_entity.type
_entity.pdbx_description
1 polymer ?
#
loop_
_entity_poly.entity_id
_entity_poly.type
_entity_poly.pdbx_seq_one_letter_code
_entity_poly.pdbx_strand_id
1 'polypeptide(L)'
;MKNNKWQQVVVALAQLGFVALASILGYWISREVNLIPRFVMRLPEVYVSVADMGRLTSIFVLTFLIQIFLSNLLFKSQAFSSLKRFGNEYLCYLFAYTTASLYSFLATTINYDPQLIAAIGLLSTLFYLLAMAAVLLWRDRASIGAAIGQPIWALLKCLASIPGVLALVYFLLPLALGVAFTADRDIANRITQIRIFFNPVPESEWGLKNLYPGLVFEQPVLVRQAPGETDSLYILERVGRVYKVPFPEGGEKQLVLDISDQLGEVEVENGAVGMAFHPQFSQDPSKRLMYLYYTDTRPEEGQLNKLSRFDLASGEPGERKASEFVLLSLPRSADGFHNGGSVEFGLDGYLYIGLGEGVHPKEGRTSAEVLRAGILRLDVDMQAKNPPPAPFGFGQLAGFHVPDDNPFLDNPEIRNEYWALGLRNPFRFTFDPQTGDLWLGDVGSTIWEEVNKVEKGKHYQFPVVEGRNETGSKGWEQLNLPEQGPVYTYQHSAYDRAVIGGALYRGDKYPSLKDKYVFADNYSAKIFVMDGDQPQVEEVKLIARANQYAQRGVSSVVQLASGELLVTTLGAASDPSGEVLMLVRAEEADVVEPEEEKDSVPKDYNEEATAALFAVNCARCHGVKGDGKGPDSSMLGVELPDLTSPMFHFKRSAEEIHAVIDKGGAAEGLSPMMPPWGGFLKPEEIDHLVIYIQSLPDKHHHH
;
A
#
# COMPACT_ATOMS: atom_id res chain seq x y z
N MET A 1 0.91 -60.46 -1.77
CA MET A 1 -0.44 -59.97 -1.43
C MET A 1 -0.88 -59.01 -2.51
N LYS A 2 -2.04 -59.23 -3.13
CA LYS A 2 -2.57 -58.39 -4.22
C LYS A 2 -2.62 -56.94 -3.77
N ASN A 3 -2.11 -56.02 -4.59
CA ASN A 3 -2.12 -54.58 -4.36
C ASN A 3 -3.60 -54.12 -4.30
N ASN A 4 -4.19 -54.08 -3.11
CA ASN A 4 -5.61 -53.76 -2.97
C ASN A 4 -5.79 -52.26 -3.20
N LYS A 5 -6.11 -51.88 -4.44
CA LYS A 5 -6.32 -50.48 -4.84
C LYS A 5 -7.26 -49.73 -3.87
N TRP A 6 -8.23 -50.43 -3.28
CA TRP A 6 -9.11 -49.87 -2.25
C TRP A 6 -8.38 -49.41 -0.99
N GLN A 7 -7.37 -50.13 -0.51
CA GLN A 7 -6.60 -49.70 0.67
C GLN A 7 -5.81 -48.43 0.41
N GLN A 8 -5.24 -48.28 -0.79
CA GLN A 8 -4.54 -47.04 -1.18
C GLN A 8 -5.50 -45.86 -1.25
N VAL A 9 -6.71 -46.06 -1.78
CA VAL A 9 -7.76 -45.02 -1.81
C VAL A 9 -8.16 -44.62 -0.39
N VAL A 10 -8.40 -45.57 0.52
CA VAL A 10 -8.78 -45.27 1.91
C VAL A 10 -7.68 -44.48 2.63
N VAL A 11 -6.41 -44.86 2.46
CA VAL A 11 -5.28 -44.15 3.07
C VAL A 11 -5.14 -42.73 2.50
N ALA A 12 -5.29 -42.57 1.18
CA ALA A 12 -5.26 -41.26 0.55
C ALA A 12 -6.39 -40.35 1.06
N LEU A 13 -7.62 -40.87 1.16
CA LEU A 13 -8.76 -40.13 1.72
C LEU A 13 -8.53 -39.74 3.17
N ALA A 14 -7.94 -40.63 3.99
CA ALA A 14 -7.60 -40.32 5.37
C ALA A 14 -6.55 -39.20 5.46
N GLN A 15 -5.51 -39.24 4.63
CA GLN A 15 -4.49 -38.18 4.55
C GLN A 15 -5.11 -36.82 4.19
N LEU A 16 -5.98 -36.78 3.17
CA LEU A 16 -6.68 -35.55 2.78
C LEU A 16 -7.61 -35.04 3.89
N GLY A 17 -8.31 -35.94 4.57
CA GLY A 17 -9.15 -35.60 5.73
C GLY A 17 -8.35 -35.00 6.88
N PHE A 18 -7.14 -35.50 7.15
CA PHE A 18 -6.26 -34.93 8.17
C PHE A 18 -5.78 -33.53 7.82
N VAL A 19 -5.40 -33.28 6.57
CA VAL A 19 -5.01 -31.94 6.12
C VAL A 19 -6.20 -30.97 6.25
N ALA A 20 -7.40 -31.38 5.82
CA ALA A 20 -8.59 -30.56 5.97
C ALA A 20 -8.92 -30.25 7.44
N LEU A 21 -8.84 -31.28 8.31
CA LEU A 21 -9.05 -31.11 9.74
C LEU A 21 -7.98 -30.21 10.38
N ALA A 22 -6.72 -30.33 9.97
CA ALA A 22 -5.64 -29.49 10.43
C ALA A 22 -5.83 -28.02 9.99
N SER A 23 -6.32 -27.78 8.77
CA SER A 23 -6.71 -26.44 8.31
C SER A 23 -7.79 -25.82 9.19
N ILE A 24 -8.85 -26.57 9.51
CA ILE A 24 -9.96 -26.09 10.34
C ILE A 24 -9.52 -25.87 11.79
N LEU A 25 -8.86 -26.84 12.41
CA LEU A 25 -8.40 -26.71 13.80
C LEU A 25 -7.31 -25.65 13.94
N GLY A 26 -6.43 -25.51 12.94
CA GLY A 26 -5.38 -24.50 12.91
C GLY A 26 -5.96 -23.09 13.00
N TYR A 27 -7.06 -22.83 12.30
CA TYR A 27 -7.79 -21.56 12.37
C TYR A 27 -8.29 -21.20 13.77
N TRP A 28 -8.86 -22.18 14.49
CA TRP A 28 -9.31 -21.94 15.85
C TRP A 28 -8.15 -21.74 16.82
N ILE A 29 -7.07 -22.50 16.66
CA ILE A 29 -5.90 -22.41 17.56
C ILE A 29 -5.14 -21.11 17.36
N SER A 30 -4.91 -20.68 16.12
CA SER A 30 -4.08 -19.49 15.84
C SER A 30 -4.68 -18.19 16.37
N ARG A 31 -6.00 -18.16 16.59
CA ARG A 31 -6.71 -16.99 17.17
C ARG A 31 -6.54 -16.87 18.68
N GLU A 32 -6.35 -17.99 19.36
CA GLU A 32 -6.23 -18.03 20.83
C GLU A 32 -4.77 -18.16 21.28
N VAL A 33 -3.88 -18.65 20.42
CA VAL A 33 -2.50 -19.01 20.76
C VAL A 33 -1.52 -18.53 19.70
N ASN A 34 -0.56 -17.71 20.13
CA ASN A 34 0.61 -17.34 19.33
C ASN A 34 1.60 -18.52 19.30
N LEU A 35 1.52 -19.35 18.26
CA LEU A 35 2.43 -20.48 18.06
C LEU A 35 3.85 -20.02 17.71
N ILE A 36 3.97 -18.95 16.93
CA ILE A 36 5.23 -18.24 16.68
C ILE A 36 5.34 -17.13 17.72
N PRO A 37 6.32 -17.18 18.65
CA PRO A 37 6.45 -16.15 19.67
C PRO A 37 6.75 -14.77 19.05
N ARG A 38 6.12 -13.71 19.59
CA ARG A 38 6.27 -12.33 19.07
C ARG A 38 7.71 -11.80 19.07
N PHE A 39 8.61 -12.35 19.89
CA PHE A 39 10.04 -11.99 19.88
C PHE A 39 10.81 -12.64 18.74
N VAL A 40 10.31 -13.74 18.16
CA VAL A 40 10.87 -14.38 16.97
C VAL A 40 10.49 -13.59 15.73
N MET A 41 9.24 -13.13 15.68
CA MET A 41 8.71 -12.34 14.57
C MET A 41 7.59 -11.43 15.05
N ARG A 42 7.72 -10.12 14.82
CA ARG A 42 6.60 -9.18 14.98
C ARG A 42 5.71 -9.29 13.75
N LEU A 43 4.72 -10.16 13.83
CA LEU A 43 3.74 -10.32 12.78
C LEU A 43 2.57 -9.35 13.02
N PRO A 44 2.08 -8.68 11.97
CA PRO A 44 0.83 -7.93 12.07
C PRO A 44 -0.30 -8.89 12.44
N GLU A 45 -1.29 -8.39 13.17
CA GLU A 45 -2.54 -9.13 13.37
C GLU A 45 -3.29 -9.14 12.04
N VAL A 46 -3.56 -10.34 11.53
CA VAL A 46 -4.12 -10.53 10.20
C VAL A 46 -5.38 -11.35 10.33
N TYR A 47 -6.48 -10.81 9.82
CA TYR A 47 -7.75 -11.51 9.81
C TYR A 47 -7.91 -12.37 8.56
N VAL A 48 -8.28 -13.64 8.75
CA VAL A 48 -8.70 -14.57 7.69
C VAL A 48 -10.18 -14.88 7.90
N SER A 49 -10.99 -14.61 6.88
CA SER A 49 -12.44 -14.81 6.98
C SER A 49 -12.82 -16.30 6.99
N VAL A 50 -14.01 -16.62 7.48
CA VAL A 50 -14.55 -18.01 7.43
C VAL A 50 -14.71 -18.48 5.98
N ALA A 51 -15.07 -17.58 5.06
CA ALA A 51 -15.16 -17.88 3.63
C ALA A 51 -13.77 -18.21 3.05
N ASP A 52 -12.73 -17.47 3.46
CA ASP A 52 -11.34 -17.75 3.08
C ASP A 52 -10.85 -19.08 3.63
N MET A 53 -11.30 -19.50 4.81
CA MET A 53 -10.94 -20.80 5.36
C MET A 53 -11.38 -21.97 4.48
N GLY A 54 -12.54 -21.87 3.84
CA GLY A 54 -12.99 -22.86 2.85
C GLY A 54 -12.06 -22.93 1.63
N ARG A 55 -11.64 -21.76 1.12
CA ARG A 55 -10.70 -21.64 -0.01
C ARG A 55 -9.31 -22.15 0.36
N LEU A 56 -8.77 -21.74 1.51
CA LEU A 56 -7.48 -22.16 2.03
C LEU A 56 -7.43 -23.69 2.21
N THR A 57 -8.47 -24.25 2.85
CA THR A 57 -8.58 -25.71 3.02
C THR A 57 -8.56 -26.42 1.67
N SER A 58 -9.27 -25.89 0.68
CA SER A 58 -9.29 -26.45 -0.68
C SER A 58 -7.92 -26.42 -1.35
N ILE A 59 -7.16 -25.33 -1.21
CA ILE A 59 -5.78 -25.20 -1.72
C ILE A 59 -4.88 -26.29 -1.14
N PHE A 60 -4.88 -26.45 0.18
CA PHE A 60 -4.06 -27.47 0.85
C PHE A 60 -4.48 -28.88 0.42
N VAL A 61 -5.77 -29.19 0.39
CA VAL A 61 -6.29 -30.50 -0.02
C VAL A 61 -5.95 -30.81 -1.49
N LEU A 62 -6.12 -29.88 -2.42
CA LEU A 62 -5.81 -30.08 -3.84
C LEU A 62 -4.32 -30.29 -4.07
N THR A 63 -3.48 -29.48 -3.42
CA THR A 63 -2.02 -29.62 -3.52
C THR A 63 -1.57 -30.98 -2.98
N PHE A 64 -2.18 -31.42 -1.88
CA PHE A 64 -1.89 -32.70 -1.26
C PHE A 64 -2.40 -33.90 -2.08
N LEU A 65 -3.54 -33.76 -2.76
CA LEU A 65 -4.05 -34.77 -3.68
C LEU A 65 -3.06 -35.02 -4.83
N ILE A 66 -2.52 -33.95 -5.44
CA ILE A 66 -1.49 -34.03 -6.48
C ILE A 66 -0.23 -34.72 -5.92
N GLN A 67 0.19 -34.34 -4.71
CA GLN A 67 1.34 -34.94 -4.04
C GLN A 67 1.17 -36.44 -3.82
N ILE A 68 0.02 -36.88 -3.30
CA ILE A 68 -0.27 -38.30 -3.05
C ILE A 68 -0.22 -39.08 -4.36
N PHE A 69 -0.82 -38.54 -5.42
CA PHE A 69 -0.78 -39.13 -6.75
C PHE A 69 0.66 -39.33 -7.25
N LEU A 70 1.47 -38.26 -7.23
CA LEU A 70 2.87 -38.30 -7.67
C LEU A 70 3.73 -39.23 -6.81
N SER A 71 3.54 -39.22 -5.49
CA SER A 71 4.25 -40.10 -4.56
C SER A 71 3.93 -41.57 -4.85
N ASN A 72 2.66 -41.91 -5.08
CA ASN A 72 2.27 -43.28 -5.43
C ASN A 72 2.87 -43.71 -6.78
N LEU A 73 2.97 -42.79 -7.75
CA LEU A 73 3.61 -43.03 -9.04
C LEU A 73 5.12 -43.30 -8.92
N LEU A 74 5.83 -42.47 -8.13
CA LEU A 74 7.28 -42.54 -7.99
C LEU A 74 7.76 -43.76 -7.20
N PHE A 75 7.13 -44.04 -6.06
CA PHE A 75 7.64 -45.04 -5.11
C PHE A 75 7.04 -46.43 -5.31
N LYS A 76 6.04 -46.59 -6.19
CA LYS A 76 5.46 -47.85 -6.66
C LYS A 76 5.12 -48.87 -5.54
N SER A 77 4.82 -48.36 -4.34
CA SER A 77 4.51 -49.13 -3.12
C SER A 77 3.36 -48.47 -2.37
N GLN A 78 2.68 -49.22 -1.51
CA GLN A 78 1.56 -48.68 -0.73
C GLN A 78 2.04 -47.61 0.25
N ALA A 79 1.22 -46.57 0.45
CA ALA A 79 1.48 -45.56 1.45
C ALA A 79 1.57 -46.16 2.86
N PHE A 80 2.46 -45.63 3.70
CA PHE A 80 2.78 -46.18 5.03
C PHE A 80 3.17 -47.67 5.06
N SER A 81 3.60 -48.25 3.93
CA SER A 81 4.00 -49.67 3.87
C SER A 81 5.26 -49.98 4.67
N SER A 82 6.11 -48.98 4.93
CA SER A 82 7.32 -49.10 5.77
C SER A 82 7.72 -47.75 6.34
N LEU A 83 8.58 -47.75 7.37
CA LEU A 83 9.17 -46.52 7.92
C LEU A 83 9.95 -45.69 6.89
N LYS A 84 10.66 -46.37 5.98
CA LYS A 84 11.38 -45.69 4.88
C LYS A 84 10.41 -45.03 3.91
N ARG A 85 9.33 -45.73 3.53
CA ARG A 85 8.25 -45.18 2.69
C ARG A 85 7.60 -43.98 3.35
N PHE A 86 7.26 -44.10 4.64
CA PHE A 86 6.70 -43.02 5.44
C PHE A 86 7.59 -41.77 5.47
N GLY A 87 8.90 -41.92 5.72
CA GLY A 87 9.84 -40.80 5.69
C GLY A 87 9.86 -40.09 4.33
N ASN A 88 9.92 -40.85 3.24
CA ASN A 88 9.88 -40.28 1.89
C ASN A 88 8.54 -39.60 1.58
N GLU A 89 7.42 -40.15 2.03
CA GLU A 89 6.10 -39.51 1.90
C GLU A 89 6.02 -38.21 2.69
N TYR A 90 6.66 -38.16 3.86
CA TYR A 90 6.71 -36.94 4.65
C TYR A 90 7.53 -35.84 3.96
N LEU A 91 8.61 -36.18 3.24
CA LEU A 91 9.29 -35.19 2.38
C LEU A 91 8.37 -34.66 1.31
N CYS A 92 7.64 -35.54 0.61
CA CYS A 92 6.64 -35.09 -0.36
C CYS A 92 5.56 -34.21 0.29
N TYR A 93 5.16 -34.53 1.53
CA TYR A 93 4.25 -33.70 2.31
C TYR A 93 4.82 -32.31 2.57
N LEU A 94 6.08 -32.20 3.00
CA LEU A 94 6.73 -30.92 3.23
C LEU A 94 6.76 -30.06 1.96
N PHE A 95 7.06 -30.66 0.81
CA PHE A 95 6.97 -29.95 -0.47
C PHE A 95 5.55 -29.44 -0.73
N ALA A 96 4.53 -30.29 -0.61
CA ALA A 96 3.14 -29.90 -0.88
C ALA A 96 2.63 -28.82 0.08
N TYR A 97 2.91 -28.96 1.37
CA TYR A 97 2.60 -27.94 2.38
C TYR A 97 3.26 -26.60 2.04
N THR A 98 4.55 -26.63 1.69
CA THR A 98 5.30 -25.42 1.37
C THR A 98 4.79 -24.77 0.09
N THR A 99 4.49 -25.56 -0.94
CA THR A 99 3.91 -25.06 -2.19
C THR A 99 2.52 -24.45 -1.97
N ALA A 100 1.66 -25.09 -1.17
CA ALA A 100 0.36 -24.53 -0.80
C ALA A 100 0.48 -23.21 -0.03
N SER A 101 1.45 -23.14 0.89
CA SER A 101 1.77 -21.92 1.64
C SER A 101 2.27 -20.79 0.72
N LEU A 102 3.23 -21.08 -0.17
CA LEU A 102 3.72 -20.11 -1.15
C LEU A 102 2.62 -19.67 -2.12
N TYR A 103 1.78 -20.59 -2.58
CA TYR A 103 0.64 -20.25 -3.44
C TYR A 103 -0.33 -19.32 -2.71
N SER A 104 -0.66 -19.63 -1.45
CA SER A 104 -1.49 -18.76 -0.61
C SER A 104 -0.85 -17.37 -0.45
N PHE A 105 0.47 -17.31 -0.22
CA PHE A 105 1.21 -16.06 -0.05
C PHE A 105 1.36 -15.23 -1.34
N LEU A 106 1.56 -15.85 -2.50
CA LEU A 106 1.96 -15.17 -3.73
C LEU A 106 0.84 -15.02 -4.75
N ALA A 107 -0.17 -15.88 -4.73
CA ALA A 107 -1.12 -15.99 -5.84
C ALA A 107 -2.58 -15.79 -5.44
N THR A 108 -2.92 -15.76 -4.15
CA THR A 108 -4.31 -15.62 -3.70
C THR A 108 -4.63 -14.22 -3.20
N THR A 109 -5.92 -13.91 -3.16
CA THR A 109 -6.46 -12.71 -2.48
C THR A 109 -6.58 -12.89 -0.97
N ILE A 110 -6.27 -14.09 -0.46
CA ILE A 110 -6.43 -14.43 0.95
C ILE A 110 -5.29 -13.79 1.74
N ASN A 111 -5.62 -13.18 2.86
CA ASN A 111 -4.63 -12.68 3.79
C ASN A 111 -3.70 -13.82 4.28
N TYR A 112 -2.40 -13.62 4.17
CA TYR A 112 -1.42 -14.60 4.63
C TYR A 112 -1.15 -14.38 6.12
N ASP A 113 -1.70 -15.28 6.96
CA ASP A 113 -1.43 -15.32 8.40
C ASP A 113 -0.37 -16.41 8.72
N PRO A 114 0.85 -16.03 9.12
CA PRO A 114 1.89 -17.01 9.43
C PRO A 114 1.60 -17.86 10.67
N GLN A 115 0.79 -17.37 11.63
CA GLN A 115 0.36 -18.16 12.79
C GLN A 115 -0.56 -19.29 12.36
N LEU A 116 -1.54 -18.98 11.52
CA LEU A 116 -2.43 -19.96 10.91
C LEU A 116 -1.63 -20.98 10.12
N ILE A 117 -0.76 -20.54 9.21
CA ILE A 117 0.04 -21.43 8.38
C ILE A 117 0.89 -22.37 9.25
N ALA A 118 1.56 -21.85 10.29
CA ALA A 118 2.29 -22.66 11.24
C ALA A 118 1.40 -23.67 11.99
N ALA A 119 0.19 -23.28 12.39
CA ALA A 119 -0.77 -24.17 13.03
C ALA A 119 -1.16 -25.34 12.12
N ILE A 120 -1.47 -25.06 10.85
CA ILE A 120 -1.81 -26.07 9.84
C ILE A 120 -0.65 -27.05 9.68
N GLY A 121 0.58 -26.55 9.58
CA GLY A 121 1.78 -27.37 9.43
C GLY A 121 2.03 -28.28 10.63
N LEU A 122 1.95 -27.73 11.85
CA LEU A 122 2.17 -28.48 13.10
C LEU A 122 1.12 -29.59 13.30
N LEU A 123 -0.17 -29.26 13.12
CA LEU A 123 -1.26 -30.21 13.27
C LEU A 123 -1.21 -31.30 12.20
N SER A 124 -0.94 -30.92 10.95
CA SER A 124 -0.82 -31.87 9.84
C SER A 124 0.34 -32.84 10.07
N THR A 125 1.49 -32.36 10.55
CA THR A 125 2.63 -33.21 10.93
C THR A 125 2.29 -34.16 12.08
N LEU A 126 1.58 -33.67 13.10
CA LEU A 126 1.12 -34.51 14.21
C LEU A 126 0.18 -35.62 13.72
N PHE A 127 -0.80 -35.30 12.87
CA PHE A 127 -1.70 -36.29 12.29
C PHE A 127 -0.96 -37.31 11.42
N TYR A 128 0.06 -36.88 10.67
CA TYR A 128 0.90 -37.77 9.86
C TYR A 128 1.67 -38.79 10.74
N LEU A 129 2.24 -38.34 11.85
CA LEU A 129 2.92 -39.19 12.82
C LEU A 129 1.96 -40.18 13.49
N LEU A 130 0.79 -39.70 13.92
CA LEU A 130 -0.25 -40.54 14.53
C LEU A 130 -0.78 -41.60 13.56
N ALA A 131 -0.92 -41.27 12.28
CA ALA A 131 -1.31 -42.22 11.25
C ALA A 131 -0.31 -43.38 11.13
N MET A 132 0.99 -43.09 11.08
CA MET A 132 2.01 -44.14 11.04
C MET A 132 2.07 -44.94 12.34
N ALA A 133 1.94 -44.28 13.49
CA ALA A 133 1.89 -44.96 14.79
C ALA A 133 0.71 -45.95 14.85
N ALA A 134 -0.47 -45.55 14.37
CA ALA A 134 -1.65 -46.41 14.29
C ALA A 134 -1.42 -47.63 13.38
N VAL A 135 -0.76 -47.42 12.23
CA VAL A 135 -0.36 -48.52 11.33
C VAL A 135 0.59 -49.50 12.05
N LEU A 136 1.60 -49.01 12.76
CA LEU A 136 2.56 -49.86 13.50
C LEU A 136 1.88 -50.64 14.63
N LEU A 137 0.95 -50.03 15.37
CA LEU A 137 0.20 -50.69 16.43
C LEU A 137 -0.73 -51.78 15.88
N TRP A 138 -1.44 -51.48 14.80
CA TRP A 138 -2.47 -52.35 14.29
C TRP A 138 -1.94 -53.45 13.37
N ARG A 139 -1.13 -53.08 12.38
CA ARG A 139 -0.57 -54.01 11.38
C ARG A 139 0.62 -54.79 11.94
N ASP A 140 1.54 -54.07 12.58
CA ASP A 140 2.85 -54.63 12.96
C ASP A 140 2.92 -55.03 14.44
N ARG A 141 1.83 -54.81 15.21
CA ARG A 141 1.70 -55.14 16.65
C ARG A 141 2.88 -54.59 17.49
N ALA A 142 3.40 -53.44 17.10
CA ALA A 142 4.49 -52.78 17.82
C ALA A 142 4.06 -52.38 19.24
N SER A 143 5.03 -52.23 20.16
CA SER A 143 4.76 -51.59 21.45
C SER A 143 4.44 -50.10 21.26
N ILE A 144 3.73 -49.49 22.21
CA ILE A 144 3.37 -48.06 22.16
C ILE A 144 4.62 -47.18 22.01
N GLY A 145 5.68 -47.47 22.76
CA GLY A 145 6.95 -46.74 22.66
C GLY A 145 7.60 -46.86 21.28
N ALA A 146 7.57 -48.04 20.66
CA ALA A 146 8.08 -48.24 19.31
C ALA A 146 7.20 -47.54 18.26
N ALA A 147 5.88 -47.61 18.40
CA ALA A 147 4.93 -46.98 17.49
C ALA A 147 5.05 -45.46 17.45
N ILE A 148 5.44 -44.82 18.56
CA ILE A 148 5.69 -43.37 18.63
C ILE A 148 7.12 -43.03 18.21
N GLY A 149 8.12 -43.75 18.74
CA GLY A 149 9.53 -43.41 18.54
C GLY A 149 10.04 -43.71 17.14
N GLN A 150 9.62 -44.82 16.53
CA GLN A 150 10.13 -45.23 15.21
C GLN A 150 9.75 -44.25 14.09
N PRO A 151 8.50 -43.75 13.97
CA PRO A 151 8.15 -42.72 12.98
C PRO A 151 8.98 -41.44 13.16
N ILE A 152 9.12 -40.94 14.39
CA ILE A 152 9.91 -39.73 14.69
C ILE A 152 11.35 -39.92 14.21
N TRP A 153 11.98 -41.03 14.57
CA TRP A 153 13.36 -41.29 14.17
C TRP A 153 13.53 -41.52 12.67
N ALA A 154 12.52 -42.12 12.01
CA ALA A 154 12.49 -42.23 10.56
C ALA A 154 12.42 -40.85 9.88
N LEU A 155 11.63 -39.91 10.42
CA LEU A 155 11.60 -38.53 9.93
C LEU A 155 12.95 -37.84 10.13
N LEU A 156 13.54 -37.90 11.32
CA LEU A 156 14.84 -37.28 11.60
C LEU A 156 15.93 -37.77 10.64
N LYS A 157 15.98 -39.09 10.39
CA LYS A 157 16.88 -39.67 9.39
C LYS A 157 16.61 -39.18 7.98
N CYS A 158 15.34 -39.06 7.62
CA CYS A 158 14.93 -38.62 6.30
C CYS A 158 15.31 -37.14 6.08
N LEU A 159 15.07 -36.30 7.08
CA LEU A 159 15.44 -34.88 7.08
C LEU A 159 16.95 -34.65 7.06
N ALA A 160 17.74 -35.53 7.68
CA ALA A 160 19.21 -35.48 7.63
C ALA A 160 19.81 -35.94 6.29
N SER A 161 19.01 -36.48 5.36
CA SER A 161 19.46 -36.83 4.01
C SER A 161 19.53 -35.59 3.11
N ILE A 162 20.28 -35.65 2.00
CA ILE A 162 20.36 -34.54 1.03
C ILE A 162 18.96 -34.07 0.56
N PRO A 163 18.04 -34.95 0.13
CA PRO A 163 16.67 -34.53 -0.19
C PRO A 163 15.91 -33.91 0.98
N GLY A 164 16.19 -34.39 2.20
CA GLY A 164 15.58 -33.85 3.42
C GLY A 164 16.05 -32.44 3.75
N VAL A 165 17.34 -32.17 3.63
CA VAL A 165 17.91 -30.83 3.82
C VAL A 165 17.35 -29.87 2.78
N LEU A 166 17.27 -30.28 1.50
CA LEU A 166 16.66 -29.46 0.44
C LEU A 166 15.19 -29.16 0.72
N ALA A 167 14.43 -30.16 1.19
CA ALA A 167 13.03 -29.95 1.58
C ALA A 167 12.88 -28.98 2.76
N LEU A 168 13.79 -29.01 3.74
CA LEU A 168 13.81 -28.06 4.86
C LEU A 168 14.14 -26.64 4.41
N VAL A 169 15.12 -26.47 3.50
CA VAL A 169 15.43 -25.14 2.93
C VAL A 169 14.21 -24.57 2.21
N TYR A 170 13.54 -25.38 1.39
CA TYR A 170 12.30 -24.96 0.71
C TYR A 170 11.21 -24.61 1.72
N PHE A 171 11.01 -25.43 2.75
CA PHE A 171 10.01 -25.22 3.81
C PHE A 171 10.17 -23.89 4.56
N LEU A 172 11.40 -23.36 4.67
CA LEU A 172 11.66 -22.08 5.32
C LEU A 172 11.38 -20.87 4.40
N LEU A 173 11.19 -21.08 3.10
CA LEU A 173 11.04 -19.99 2.12
C LEU A 173 9.82 -19.08 2.38
N PRO A 174 8.60 -19.58 2.67
CA PRO A 174 7.46 -18.69 2.99
C PRO A 174 7.73 -17.78 4.18
N LEU A 175 8.44 -18.28 5.19
CA LEU A 175 8.80 -17.52 6.37
C LEU A 175 9.84 -16.45 6.03
N ALA A 176 10.89 -16.81 5.29
CA ALA A 176 11.91 -15.87 4.85
C ALA A 176 11.30 -14.76 3.96
N LEU A 177 10.42 -15.12 3.02
CA LEU A 177 9.71 -14.15 2.18
C LEU A 177 8.75 -13.28 2.99
N GLY A 178 8.06 -13.84 4.00
CA GLY A 178 7.20 -13.06 4.89
C GLY A 178 7.98 -12.01 5.69
N VAL A 179 9.14 -12.39 6.26
CA VAL A 179 10.04 -11.44 6.93
C VAL A 179 10.51 -10.36 5.97
N ALA A 180 11.00 -10.78 4.79
CA ALA A 180 11.50 -9.87 3.77
C ALA A 180 10.42 -8.90 3.27
N PHE A 181 9.20 -9.38 3.03
CA PHE A 181 8.04 -8.56 2.67
C PHE A 181 7.73 -7.47 3.71
N THR A 182 7.92 -7.76 5.00
CA THR A 182 7.68 -6.79 6.08
C THR A 182 8.85 -5.84 6.32
N ALA A 183 10.08 -6.30 6.04
CA ALA A 183 11.30 -5.55 6.35
C ALA A 183 11.74 -4.65 5.19
N ASP A 184 11.36 -4.98 3.95
CA ASP A 184 11.85 -4.35 2.74
C ASP A 184 10.69 -4.03 1.78
N ARG A 185 10.57 -2.75 1.42
CA ARG A 185 9.50 -2.23 0.57
C ARG A 185 9.63 -2.66 -0.88
N ASP A 186 10.85 -2.86 -1.39
CA ASP A 186 11.06 -3.31 -2.77
C ASP A 186 10.72 -4.78 -2.94
N ILE A 187 11.03 -5.58 -1.92
CA ILE A 187 10.56 -6.97 -1.87
C ILE A 187 9.04 -7.01 -1.77
N ALA A 188 8.43 -6.12 -0.97
CA ALA A 188 6.98 -5.98 -0.90
C ALA A 188 6.37 -5.58 -2.25
N ASN A 189 7.01 -4.65 -2.98
CA ASN A 189 6.65 -4.27 -4.35
C ASN A 189 6.66 -5.49 -5.28
N ARG A 190 7.77 -6.23 -5.33
CA ARG A 190 7.90 -7.42 -6.20
C ARG A 190 6.87 -8.50 -5.88
N ILE A 191 6.64 -8.78 -4.60
CA ILE A 191 5.60 -9.74 -4.18
C ILE A 191 4.21 -9.24 -4.57
N THR A 192 3.96 -7.94 -4.45
CA THR A 192 2.70 -7.32 -4.87
C THR A 192 2.50 -7.48 -6.38
N GLN A 193 3.52 -7.25 -7.20
CA GLN A 193 3.45 -7.50 -8.65
C GLN A 193 3.12 -8.96 -8.99
N ILE A 194 3.73 -9.92 -8.29
CA ILE A 194 3.40 -11.34 -8.46
C ILE A 194 1.92 -11.59 -8.13
N ARG A 195 1.41 -11.01 -7.04
CA ARG A 195 -0.02 -11.15 -6.68
C ARG A 195 -0.93 -10.56 -7.75
N ILE A 196 -0.58 -9.43 -8.33
CA ILE A 196 -1.32 -8.79 -9.43
C ILE A 196 -1.37 -9.72 -10.63
N PHE A 197 -0.23 -10.30 -11.02
CA PHE A 197 -0.15 -11.23 -12.13
C PHE A 197 -1.12 -12.42 -11.98
N PHE A 198 -1.23 -12.97 -10.76
CA PHE A 198 -2.17 -14.05 -10.48
C PHE A 198 -3.63 -13.60 -10.30
N ASN A 199 -3.88 -12.29 -10.14
CA ASN A 199 -5.21 -11.73 -9.89
C ASN A 199 -5.49 -10.56 -10.85
N PRO A 200 -5.58 -10.84 -12.16
CA PRO A 200 -5.86 -9.82 -13.16
C PRO A 200 -7.28 -9.27 -12.99
N VAL A 201 -7.49 -8.06 -13.48
CA VAL A 201 -8.81 -7.43 -13.53
C VAL A 201 -9.59 -8.04 -14.70
N PRO A 202 -10.87 -8.41 -14.51
CA PRO A 202 -11.72 -8.84 -15.63
C PRO A 202 -11.81 -7.76 -16.71
N GLU A 203 -12.02 -8.16 -17.96
CA GLU A 203 -12.29 -7.21 -19.05
C GLU A 203 -13.41 -6.23 -18.67
N SER A 204 -13.14 -4.94 -18.86
CA SER A 204 -14.04 -3.85 -18.53
C SER A 204 -14.19 -2.90 -19.70
N GLU A 205 -15.32 -2.19 -19.76
CA GLU A 205 -15.56 -1.11 -20.73
C GLU A 205 -14.81 0.19 -20.38
N TRP A 206 -14.07 0.19 -19.28
CA TRP A 206 -13.33 1.33 -18.75
C TRP A 206 -11.86 0.99 -18.58
N GLY A 207 -11.02 2.00 -18.74
CA GLY A 207 -9.61 1.95 -18.41
C GLY A 207 -9.11 3.31 -17.96
N LEU A 208 -7.81 3.42 -17.74
CA LEU A 208 -7.17 4.65 -17.29
C LEU A 208 -6.23 5.16 -18.38
N LYS A 209 -6.18 6.49 -18.51
CA LYS A 209 -5.30 7.18 -19.45
C LYS A 209 -4.39 8.14 -18.70
N ASN A 210 -3.08 8.09 -18.92
CA ASN A 210 -2.18 9.09 -18.32
C ASN A 210 -2.43 10.46 -18.97
N LEU A 211 -2.83 11.44 -18.17
CA LEU A 211 -3.16 12.78 -18.64
C LEU A 211 -1.91 13.59 -19.02
N TYR A 212 -0.78 13.30 -18.37
CA TYR A 212 0.47 14.03 -18.50
C TYR A 212 1.68 13.09 -18.62
N PRO A 213 1.78 12.28 -19.69
CA PRO A 213 2.82 11.25 -19.82
C PRO A 213 4.26 11.81 -19.86
N GLY A 214 4.43 13.09 -20.18
CA GLY A 214 5.74 13.77 -20.17
C GLY A 214 6.06 14.52 -18.87
N LEU A 215 5.17 14.49 -17.87
CA LEU A 215 5.39 15.14 -16.59
C LEU A 215 5.66 14.12 -15.50
N VAL A 216 6.60 14.48 -14.63
CA VAL A 216 7.02 13.68 -13.48
C VAL A 216 6.44 14.31 -12.22
N PHE A 217 5.77 13.50 -11.39
CA PHE A 217 5.22 13.94 -10.11
C PHE A 217 5.79 13.12 -8.94
N GLU A 218 6.18 13.83 -7.89
CA GLU A 218 6.68 13.24 -6.64
C GLU A 218 5.51 13.01 -5.69
N GLN A 219 4.89 11.82 -5.75
CA GLN A 219 3.77 11.44 -4.88
C GLN A 219 2.61 12.43 -4.91
N PRO A 220 1.96 12.64 -6.07
CA PRO A 220 0.76 13.45 -6.14
C PRO A 220 -0.35 12.79 -5.31
N VAL A 221 -0.96 13.55 -4.40
CA VAL A 221 -1.99 13.07 -3.46
C VAL A 221 -3.40 13.50 -3.86
N LEU A 222 -3.52 14.55 -4.66
CA LEU A 222 -4.77 15.20 -4.98
C LEU A 222 -4.64 16.12 -6.19
N VAL A 223 -5.61 16.01 -7.12
CA VAL A 223 -5.75 16.91 -8.27
C VAL A 223 -7.10 17.62 -8.21
N ARG A 224 -7.15 18.94 -8.47
CA ARG A 224 -8.40 19.74 -8.48
C ARG A 224 -8.38 20.89 -9.47
N GLN A 225 -9.58 21.38 -9.82
CA GLN A 225 -9.78 22.69 -10.42
C GLN A 225 -10.10 23.72 -9.33
N ALA A 226 -9.62 24.95 -9.50
CA ALA A 226 -10.09 26.07 -8.68
C ALA A 226 -11.47 26.53 -9.20
N PRO A 227 -12.42 26.93 -8.32
CA PRO A 227 -13.72 27.40 -8.74
C PRO A 227 -13.63 28.56 -9.75
N GLY A 228 -14.12 28.33 -10.97
CA GLY A 228 -14.10 29.30 -12.06
C GLY A 228 -12.86 29.24 -12.97
N GLU A 229 -11.90 28.34 -12.73
CA GLU A 229 -10.77 28.07 -13.62
C GLU A 229 -10.89 26.66 -14.20
N THR A 230 -11.25 26.54 -15.48
CA THR A 230 -11.50 25.24 -16.14
C THR A 230 -10.36 24.80 -17.07
N ASP A 231 -9.40 25.68 -17.33
CA ASP A 231 -8.28 25.50 -18.27
C ASP A 231 -6.98 25.04 -17.59
N SER A 232 -7.03 24.72 -16.29
CA SER A 232 -5.88 24.28 -15.52
C SER A 232 -6.25 23.36 -14.37
N LEU A 233 -5.32 22.49 -14.00
CA LEU A 233 -5.39 21.63 -12.82
C LEU A 233 -4.32 22.02 -11.81
N TYR A 234 -4.68 21.96 -10.53
CA TYR A 234 -3.79 22.10 -9.40
C TYR A 234 -3.50 20.71 -8.82
N ILE A 235 -2.23 20.34 -8.74
CA ILE A 235 -1.75 19.05 -8.26
C ILE A 235 -0.96 19.27 -6.98
N LEU A 236 -1.44 18.68 -5.89
CA LEU A 236 -0.73 18.65 -4.61
C LEU A 236 0.17 17.42 -4.58
N GLU A 237 1.48 17.64 -4.45
CA GLU A 237 2.45 16.63 -4.09
C GLU A 237 2.53 16.49 -2.57
N ARG A 238 2.67 15.25 -2.09
CA ARG A 238 2.66 14.90 -0.67
C ARG A 238 3.72 15.64 0.14
N VAL A 239 4.83 15.99 -0.49
CA VAL A 239 5.93 16.76 0.08
C VAL A 239 5.61 18.25 0.26
N GLY A 240 4.37 18.69 -0.02
CA GLY A 240 3.93 20.07 0.25
C GLY A 240 4.14 21.03 -0.92
N ARG A 241 4.28 20.53 -2.14
CA ARG A 241 4.35 21.35 -3.35
C ARG A 241 3.02 21.32 -4.09
N VAL A 242 2.57 22.49 -4.54
CA VAL A 242 1.38 22.61 -5.39
C VAL A 242 1.84 23.09 -6.76
N TYR A 243 1.49 22.34 -7.81
CA TYR A 243 1.74 22.71 -9.19
C TYR A 243 0.45 23.06 -9.92
N LYS A 244 0.50 24.04 -10.81
CA LYS A 244 -0.54 24.33 -11.80
C LYS A 244 -0.10 23.79 -13.16
N VAL A 245 -0.96 23.02 -13.81
CA VAL A 245 -0.70 22.42 -15.13
C VAL A 245 -1.86 22.76 -16.06
N PRO A 246 -1.63 23.17 -17.32
CA PRO A 246 -2.71 23.41 -18.27
C PRO A 246 -3.57 22.17 -18.52
N PHE A 247 -4.84 22.38 -18.83
CA PHE A 247 -5.82 21.34 -19.14
C PHE A 247 -6.71 21.78 -20.31
N PRO A 248 -7.06 20.89 -21.26
CA PRO A 248 -6.78 19.45 -21.28
C PRO A 248 -5.46 19.06 -21.98
N GLU A 249 -4.84 19.98 -22.72
CA GLU A 249 -3.72 19.66 -23.62
C GLU A 249 -2.38 19.41 -22.89
N GLY A 250 -2.30 19.77 -21.61
CA GLY A 250 -1.06 19.74 -20.84
C GLY A 250 -0.10 20.88 -21.21
N GLY A 251 1.12 20.78 -20.69
CA GLY A 251 2.15 21.81 -20.82
C GLY A 251 3.13 21.74 -19.66
N GLU A 252 3.95 22.78 -19.50
CA GLU A 252 4.87 22.86 -18.38
C GLU A 252 4.11 22.98 -17.05
N LYS A 253 4.59 22.27 -16.02
CA LYS A 253 4.06 22.43 -14.66
C LYS A 253 4.66 23.68 -14.00
N GLN A 254 3.81 24.57 -13.51
CA GLN A 254 4.21 25.79 -12.81
C GLN A 254 4.10 25.58 -11.30
N LEU A 255 5.18 25.86 -10.55
CA LEU A 255 5.13 25.85 -9.09
C LEU A 255 4.24 26.99 -8.58
N VAL A 256 3.23 26.65 -7.78
CA VAL A 256 2.27 27.60 -7.18
C VAL A 256 2.65 27.93 -5.75
N LEU A 257 2.96 26.90 -4.96
CA LEU A 257 3.29 26.99 -3.54
C LEU A 257 4.24 25.85 -3.17
N ASP A 258 5.20 26.12 -2.30
CA ASP A 258 6.10 25.12 -1.72
C ASP A 258 6.21 25.35 -0.20
N ILE A 259 5.68 24.40 0.57
CA ILE A 259 5.80 24.37 2.03
C ILE A 259 6.67 23.20 2.52
N SER A 260 7.46 22.57 1.64
CA SER A 260 8.18 21.32 1.95
C SER A 260 9.13 21.41 3.16
N ASP A 261 9.74 22.57 3.38
CA ASP A 261 10.57 22.86 4.57
C ASP A 261 9.77 23.02 5.88
N GLN A 262 8.45 23.00 5.81
CA GLN A 262 7.53 23.04 6.95
C GLN A 262 7.05 21.66 7.43
N LEU A 263 7.26 20.60 6.65
CA LEU A 263 6.67 19.28 6.92
C LEU A 263 7.57 18.37 7.75
N GLY A 264 8.90 18.45 7.58
CA GLY A 264 9.82 17.48 8.18
C GLY A 264 9.89 16.18 7.37
N GLU A 265 9.73 15.03 8.04
CA GLU A 265 9.77 13.70 7.43
C GLU A 265 8.42 13.32 6.81
N VAL A 266 8.43 13.00 5.51
CA VAL A 266 7.25 12.63 4.73
C VAL A 266 7.20 11.11 4.55
N GLU A 267 6.75 10.41 5.59
CA GLU A 267 6.65 8.95 5.64
C GLU A 267 5.29 8.48 6.15
N VAL A 268 4.93 7.22 5.90
CA VAL A 268 3.64 6.62 6.31
C VAL A 268 2.44 7.41 5.75
N GLU A 269 1.63 8.12 6.56
CA GLU A 269 0.56 9.02 6.12
C GLU A 269 0.91 10.51 6.29
N ASN A 270 2.15 10.83 6.70
CA ASN A 270 2.57 12.21 6.90
C ASN A 270 2.80 12.92 5.57
N GLY A 271 2.55 14.23 5.57
CA GLY A 271 2.75 15.12 4.44
C GLY A 271 1.59 16.09 4.27
N ALA A 272 1.56 16.80 3.15
CA ALA A 272 0.40 17.55 2.72
C ALA A 272 -0.58 16.60 2.03
N VAL A 273 -1.81 16.54 2.51
CA VAL A 273 -2.80 15.55 2.06
C VAL A 273 -4.14 16.15 1.70
N GLY A 274 -4.47 17.36 2.15
CA GLY A 274 -5.72 18.05 1.84
C GLY A 274 -5.49 19.38 1.14
N MET A 275 -6.32 19.70 0.15
CA MET A 275 -6.30 20.97 -0.58
C MET A 275 -7.71 21.39 -0.99
N ALA A 276 -8.09 22.63 -0.68
CA ALA A 276 -9.31 23.25 -1.17
C ALA A 276 -9.08 24.70 -1.57
N PHE A 277 -9.89 25.21 -2.50
CA PHE A 277 -9.94 26.62 -2.87
C PHE A 277 -11.23 27.24 -2.34
N HIS A 278 -11.17 28.52 -1.97
CA HIS A 278 -12.37 29.25 -1.57
C HIS A 278 -13.43 29.23 -2.69
N PRO A 279 -14.75 29.08 -2.41
CA PRO A 279 -15.79 29.03 -3.45
C PRO A 279 -15.85 30.27 -4.36
N GLN A 280 -15.40 31.42 -3.83
CA GLN A 280 -15.32 32.70 -4.54
C GLN A 280 -13.94 32.96 -5.19
N PHE A 281 -13.10 31.94 -5.36
CA PHE A 281 -11.71 32.05 -5.83
C PHE A 281 -11.54 32.96 -7.07
N SER A 282 -12.33 32.73 -8.11
CA SER A 282 -12.29 33.54 -9.34
C SER A 282 -13.25 34.74 -9.34
N GLN A 283 -14.09 34.90 -8.31
CA GLN A 283 -15.13 35.93 -8.25
C GLN A 283 -14.70 37.15 -7.42
N ASP A 284 -13.90 36.95 -6.37
CA ASP A 284 -13.41 38.00 -5.49
C ASP A 284 -11.88 37.87 -5.31
N PRO A 285 -11.08 38.87 -5.73
CA PRO A 285 -9.63 38.85 -5.56
C PRO A 285 -9.17 38.65 -4.11
N SER A 286 -9.93 39.13 -3.12
CA SER A 286 -9.63 38.93 -1.69
C SER A 286 -9.87 37.49 -1.22
N LYS A 287 -10.55 36.69 -2.05
CA LYS A 287 -10.89 35.29 -1.84
C LYS A 287 -10.08 34.35 -2.73
N ARG A 288 -8.98 34.82 -3.33
CA ARG A 288 -7.98 33.95 -3.99
C ARG A 288 -7.19 33.16 -2.95
N LEU A 289 -7.89 32.41 -2.11
CA LEU A 289 -7.37 31.68 -0.97
C LEU A 289 -7.35 30.18 -1.27
N MET A 290 -6.26 29.53 -0.86
CA MET A 290 -6.10 28.09 -0.85
C MET A 290 -5.89 27.61 0.58
N TYR A 291 -6.52 26.49 0.93
CA TYR A 291 -6.41 25.85 2.23
C TYR A 291 -5.66 24.54 2.06
N LEU A 292 -4.61 24.33 2.85
CA LEU A 292 -3.87 23.07 2.89
C LEU A 292 -3.97 22.43 4.27
N TYR A 293 -4.21 21.12 4.27
CA TYR A 293 -4.06 20.29 5.45
C TYR A 293 -2.82 19.41 5.34
N TYR A 294 -1.93 19.53 6.31
CA TYR A 294 -0.62 18.89 6.29
C TYR A 294 -0.11 18.52 7.68
N THR A 295 0.84 17.59 7.72
CA THR A 295 1.55 17.20 8.96
C THR A 295 2.88 17.95 9.09
N ASP A 296 3.21 18.43 10.29
CA ASP A 296 4.51 18.99 10.66
C ASP A 296 5.17 18.07 11.70
N THR A 297 6.20 17.34 11.27
CA THR A 297 6.94 16.36 12.09
C THR A 297 8.28 16.90 12.60
N ARG A 298 8.54 18.20 12.44
CA ARG A 298 9.77 18.84 12.93
C ARG A 298 9.85 18.98 14.46
N PRO A 299 8.73 19.09 15.22
CA PRO A 299 8.82 19.09 16.67
C PRO A 299 9.50 17.82 17.22
N GLU A 300 10.34 17.97 18.25
CA GLU A 300 11.03 16.84 18.87
C GLU A 300 10.05 15.91 19.63
N GLU A 301 9.02 16.49 20.24
CA GLU A 301 8.03 15.78 21.04
C GLU A 301 6.68 15.65 20.31
N GLY A 302 6.62 14.78 19.31
CA GLY A 302 5.39 14.46 18.57
C GLY A 302 5.32 15.09 17.19
N GLN A 303 4.12 15.17 16.63
CA GLN A 303 3.86 15.83 15.35
C GLN A 303 2.58 16.68 15.44
N LEU A 304 2.41 17.61 14.50
CA LEU A 304 1.25 18.49 14.44
C LEU A 304 0.46 18.25 13.16
N ASN A 305 -0.86 18.11 13.26
CA ASN A 305 -1.76 18.24 12.10
C ASN A 305 -2.19 19.70 11.97
N LYS A 306 -1.96 20.30 10.80
CA LYS A 306 -2.20 21.72 10.55
C LYS A 306 -3.17 21.93 9.40
N LEU A 307 -4.09 22.87 9.56
CA LEU A 307 -4.86 23.48 8.48
C LEU A 307 -4.42 24.94 8.36
N SER A 308 -3.87 25.31 7.21
CA SER A 308 -3.45 26.67 6.93
C SER A 308 -4.15 27.22 5.69
N ARG A 309 -4.38 28.53 5.64
CA ARG A 309 -4.72 29.23 4.39
C ARG A 309 -3.53 30.01 3.85
N PHE A 310 -3.49 30.14 2.53
CA PHE A 310 -2.50 30.88 1.76
C PHE A 310 -3.21 31.79 0.76
N ASP A 311 -2.69 33.00 0.57
CA ASP A 311 -3.17 33.97 -0.41
C ASP A 311 -2.46 33.79 -1.75
N LEU A 312 -3.18 33.26 -2.73
CA LEU A 312 -2.71 33.06 -4.11
C LEU A 312 -2.83 34.31 -4.98
N ALA A 313 -3.37 35.42 -4.47
CA ALA A 313 -3.21 36.74 -5.11
C ALA A 313 -1.78 37.30 -4.91
N SER A 314 -1.03 36.78 -3.94
CA SER A 314 0.39 37.11 -3.75
C SER A 314 1.25 36.63 -4.93
N GLY A 315 2.35 37.32 -5.21
CA GLY A 315 3.14 37.20 -6.43
C GLY A 315 3.82 35.84 -6.58
N GLU A 316 5.10 35.77 -6.25
CA GLU A 316 5.91 34.55 -6.41
C GLU A 316 5.58 33.49 -5.34
N PRO A 317 5.90 32.19 -5.56
CA PRO A 317 5.62 31.11 -4.60
C PRO A 317 6.11 31.38 -3.16
N GLY A 318 7.23 32.08 -3.00
CA GLY A 318 7.76 32.47 -1.69
C GLY A 318 6.89 33.50 -0.95
N GLU A 319 6.25 34.44 -1.65
CA GLU A 319 5.32 35.40 -1.06
C GLU A 319 4.02 34.72 -0.65
N ARG A 320 3.51 33.82 -1.50
CA ARG A 320 2.33 32.99 -1.18
C ARG A 320 2.57 32.14 0.05
N LYS A 321 3.75 31.51 0.18
CA LYS A 321 4.15 30.80 1.40
C LYS A 321 4.19 31.74 2.61
N ALA A 322 4.79 32.92 2.48
CA ALA A 322 4.87 33.89 3.57
C ALA A 322 3.49 34.43 4.03
N SER A 323 2.47 34.32 3.19
CA SER A 323 1.08 34.67 3.54
C SER A 323 0.36 33.65 4.44
N GLU A 324 1.03 32.56 4.84
CA GLU A 324 0.46 31.51 5.65
C GLU A 324 -0.26 32.05 6.89
N PHE A 325 -1.51 31.64 7.05
CA PHE A 325 -2.26 31.81 8.29
C PHE A 325 -2.77 30.45 8.75
N VAL A 326 -2.32 30.00 9.93
CA VAL A 326 -2.70 28.71 10.52
C VAL A 326 -4.07 28.81 11.18
N LEU A 327 -5.05 28.06 10.69
CA LEU A 327 -6.41 28.00 11.24
C LEU A 327 -6.53 26.96 12.35
N LEU A 328 -5.85 25.82 12.21
CA LEU A 328 -5.88 24.72 13.16
C LEU A 328 -4.50 24.10 13.28
N SER A 329 -4.08 23.79 14.50
CA SER A 329 -2.84 23.08 14.81
C SER A 329 -3.08 22.12 15.98
N LEU A 330 -3.06 20.81 15.70
CA LEU A 330 -3.39 19.77 16.66
C LEU A 330 -2.16 18.90 16.97
N PRO A 331 -1.69 18.86 18.23
CA PRO A 331 -0.64 17.94 18.67
C PRO A 331 -1.12 16.49 18.66
N ARG A 332 -0.21 15.60 18.26
CA ARG A 332 -0.43 14.15 18.25
C ARG A 332 0.88 13.38 18.44
N SER A 333 0.77 12.07 18.62
CA SER A 333 1.92 11.18 18.74
C SER A 333 2.67 11.05 17.40
N ALA A 334 3.99 10.86 17.46
CA ALA A 334 4.86 10.72 16.29
C ALA A 334 4.87 9.29 15.72
N ASP A 335 3.69 8.73 15.44
CA ASP A 335 3.53 7.42 14.80
C ASP A 335 3.18 7.51 13.31
N GLY A 336 2.71 8.67 12.84
CA GLY A 336 2.46 8.96 11.43
C GLY A 336 1.15 8.39 10.86
N PHE A 337 0.24 7.85 11.68
CA PHE A 337 -0.95 7.12 11.23
C PHE A 337 -2.27 7.86 11.47
N HIS A 338 -3.26 7.64 10.63
CA HIS A 338 -4.64 8.11 10.80
C HIS A 338 -4.73 9.64 10.90
N ASN A 339 -4.16 10.33 9.92
CA ASN A 339 -4.19 11.80 9.84
C ASN A 339 -5.56 12.35 9.38
N GLY A 340 -6.41 11.54 8.76
CA GLY A 340 -7.54 12.00 7.97
C GLY A 340 -7.05 12.69 6.70
N GLY A 341 -7.65 13.82 6.37
CA GLY A 341 -6.97 14.77 5.48
C GLY A 341 -7.76 15.31 4.30
N SER A 342 -9.04 14.99 4.17
CA SER A 342 -9.88 15.68 3.19
C SER A 342 -10.22 17.08 3.68
N VAL A 343 -10.19 18.05 2.77
CA VAL A 343 -10.60 19.44 2.98
C VAL A 343 -11.49 19.82 1.81
N GLU A 344 -12.71 20.28 2.09
CA GLU A 344 -13.72 20.57 1.06
C GLU A 344 -14.59 21.75 1.47
N PHE A 345 -15.08 22.51 0.49
CA PHE A 345 -16.18 23.43 0.74
C PHE A 345 -17.51 22.73 0.44
N GLY A 346 -18.45 22.82 1.38
CA GLY A 346 -19.83 22.40 1.16
C GLY A 346 -20.58 23.36 0.25
N LEU A 347 -21.74 22.92 -0.25
CA LEU A 347 -22.65 23.79 -1.03
C LEU A 347 -23.20 24.98 -0.21
N ASP A 348 -23.07 24.89 1.12
CA ASP A 348 -23.40 25.94 2.08
C ASP A 348 -22.30 27.01 2.22
N GLY A 349 -21.15 26.83 1.57
CA GLY A 349 -20.03 27.78 1.59
C GLY A 349 -19.09 27.63 2.80
N TYR A 350 -19.31 26.64 3.66
CA TYR A 350 -18.43 26.38 4.80
C TYR A 350 -17.33 25.38 4.47
N LEU A 351 -16.21 25.47 5.21
CA LEU A 351 -15.06 24.59 5.06
C LEU A 351 -15.22 23.36 5.95
N TYR A 352 -15.12 22.18 5.36
CA TYR A 352 -15.17 20.90 6.05
C TYR A 352 -13.78 20.26 6.06
N ILE A 353 -13.44 19.61 7.17
CA ILE A 353 -12.15 18.91 7.35
C ILE A 353 -12.36 17.56 8.02
N GLY A 354 -11.75 16.52 7.45
CA GLY A 354 -11.74 15.18 8.01
C GLY A 354 -10.53 14.95 8.90
N LEU A 355 -10.78 14.58 10.16
CA LEU A 355 -9.75 14.26 11.15
C LEU A 355 -9.80 12.77 11.49
N GLY A 356 -8.67 12.09 11.33
CA GLY A 356 -8.51 10.73 11.82
C GLY A 356 -8.43 10.65 13.34
N GLU A 357 -8.54 9.43 13.85
CA GLU A 357 -8.45 9.15 15.28
C GLU A 357 -7.08 9.47 15.87
N GLY A 358 -6.00 9.41 15.07
CA GLY A 358 -4.60 9.46 15.52
C GLY A 358 -4.19 10.72 16.30
N VAL A 359 -5.07 11.72 16.38
CA VAL A 359 -4.97 12.83 17.32
C VAL A 359 -5.36 12.38 18.74
N HIS A 360 -4.41 11.73 19.41
CA HIS A 360 -4.57 11.17 20.76
C HIS A 360 -3.53 11.73 21.75
N PRO A 361 -3.62 13.00 22.17
CA PRO A 361 -2.78 13.51 23.26
C PRO A 361 -3.03 12.71 24.55
N LYS A 362 -1.97 12.44 25.32
CA LYS A 362 -2.02 11.52 26.46
C LYS A 362 -3.06 11.90 27.52
N GLU A 363 -3.25 13.19 27.78
CA GLU A 363 -4.22 13.67 28.77
C GLU A 363 -5.64 13.85 28.22
N GLY A 364 -5.84 13.85 26.90
CA GLY A 364 -7.12 14.15 26.27
C GLY A 364 -8.02 12.93 26.08
N ARG A 365 -9.22 12.96 26.65
CA ARG A 365 -10.06 11.76 26.79
C ARG A 365 -11.32 11.80 25.94
N THR A 366 -11.96 12.96 25.83
CA THR A 366 -13.31 13.13 25.27
C THR A 366 -13.36 14.03 24.05
N SER A 367 -14.46 13.98 23.31
CA SER A 367 -14.73 14.87 22.17
C SER A 367 -15.01 16.33 22.58
N ALA A 368 -15.20 16.61 23.87
CA ALA A 368 -15.20 17.96 24.44
C ALA A 368 -13.78 18.54 24.59
N GLU A 369 -12.80 17.68 24.81
CA GLU A 369 -11.41 18.06 25.09
C GLU A 369 -10.54 18.04 23.84
N VAL A 370 -10.76 17.12 22.90
CA VAL A 370 -9.88 16.89 21.73
C VAL A 370 -10.69 16.82 20.44
N LEU A 371 -10.13 17.36 19.36
CA LEU A 371 -10.65 17.22 18.00
C LEU A 371 -9.97 16.03 17.29
N ARG A 372 -10.74 14.96 17.00
CA ARG A 372 -10.27 13.73 16.33
C ARG A 372 -11.46 12.93 15.79
N ALA A 373 -11.19 11.91 14.97
CA ALA A 373 -12.18 10.87 14.64
C ALA A 373 -13.53 11.41 14.12
N GLY A 374 -13.49 12.41 13.25
CA GLY A 374 -14.70 13.14 12.86
C GLY A 374 -14.51 14.11 11.70
N ILE A 375 -15.61 14.72 11.30
CA ILE A 375 -15.64 15.82 10.33
C ILE A 375 -15.93 17.11 11.09
N LEU A 376 -15.12 18.15 10.89
CA LEU A 376 -15.42 19.50 11.38
C LEU A 376 -16.03 20.35 10.27
N ARG A 377 -16.80 21.37 10.63
CA ARG A 377 -17.41 22.35 9.72
C ARG A 377 -17.18 23.77 10.25
N LEU A 378 -16.50 24.59 9.46
CA LEU A 378 -15.89 25.86 9.86
C LEU A 378 -16.38 27.01 8.97
N ASP A 379 -16.73 28.14 9.58
CA ASP A 379 -16.99 29.38 8.87
C ASP A 379 -15.73 30.25 8.77
N VAL A 380 -15.00 30.06 7.67
CA VAL A 380 -13.76 30.79 7.37
C VAL A 380 -14.00 32.22 6.87
N ASP A 381 -15.25 32.57 6.58
CA ASP A 381 -15.68 33.92 6.21
C ASP A 381 -16.11 34.76 7.42
N MET A 382 -16.22 34.14 8.59
CA MET A 382 -16.57 34.79 9.86
C MET A 382 -17.91 35.54 9.80
N GLN A 383 -18.89 34.99 9.10
CA GLN A 383 -20.22 35.57 8.93
C GLN A 383 -21.23 35.08 9.98
N ALA A 384 -20.99 33.90 10.56
CA ALA A 384 -21.79 33.33 11.63
C ALA A 384 -21.77 34.22 12.87
N LYS A 385 -22.89 34.24 13.60
CA LYS A 385 -23.07 35.02 14.83
C LYS A 385 -22.40 34.36 16.02
N ASN A 386 -22.29 33.04 16.00
CA ASN A 386 -21.54 32.30 17.00
C ASN A 386 -20.09 32.82 17.08
N PRO A 387 -19.53 32.91 18.30
CA PRO A 387 -18.17 33.42 18.47
C PRO A 387 -17.13 32.47 17.87
N PRO A 388 -15.86 32.92 17.78
CA PRO A 388 -14.73 32.04 17.50
C PRO A 388 -14.73 30.78 18.39
N PRO A 389 -14.12 29.69 17.92
CA PRO A 389 -14.02 28.45 18.67
C PRO A 389 -13.41 28.67 20.06
N ALA A 390 -13.95 27.98 21.07
CA ALA A 390 -13.44 28.07 22.43
C ALA A 390 -12.01 27.49 22.51
N PRO A 391 -11.06 28.14 23.20
CA PRO A 391 -9.72 27.58 23.35
C PRO A 391 -9.77 26.27 24.14
N PHE A 392 -8.80 25.39 23.89
CA PHE A 392 -8.65 24.13 24.62
C PHE A 392 -7.18 23.72 24.75
N GLY A 393 -6.90 22.77 25.66
CA GLY A 393 -5.54 22.41 26.05
C GLY A 393 -4.75 21.61 25.00
N PHE A 394 -5.41 21.11 23.95
CA PHE A 394 -4.84 20.15 23.01
C PHE A 394 -4.85 20.66 21.57
N GLY A 395 -4.61 21.96 21.38
CA GLY A 395 -4.47 22.53 20.05
C GLY A 395 -4.70 24.03 20.01
N GLN A 396 -4.52 24.59 18.82
CA GLN A 396 -4.82 25.98 18.49
C GLN A 396 -5.88 26.03 17.40
N LEU A 397 -6.87 26.90 17.58
CA LEU A 397 -7.88 27.24 16.58
C LEU A 397 -7.93 28.75 16.40
N ALA A 398 -7.96 29.22 15.16
CA ALA A 398 -8.01 30.64 14.82
C ALA A 398 -8.59 30.85 13.42
N GLY A 399 -9.05 32.08 13.14
CA GLY A 399 -9.37 32.47 11.76
C GLY A 399 -10.68 31.91 11.20
N PHE A 400 -11.60 31.43 12.05
CA PHE A 400 -12.95 31.03 11.67
C PHE A 400 -13.96 31.22 12.82
N HIS A 401 -15.25 31.25 12.49
CA HIS A 401 -16.36 31.10 13.43
C HIS A 401 -16.96 29.69 13.33
N VAL A 402 -17.69 29.27 14.36
CA VAL A 402 -18.52 28.07 14.23
C VAL A 402 -19.82 28.44 13.52
N PRO A 403 -20.26 27.73 12.46
CA PRO A 403 -21.55 27.99 11.83
C PRO A 403 -22.73 28.00 12.82
N ASP A 404 -23.70 28.88 12.57
CA ASP A 404 -24.85 29.10 13.46
C ASP A 404 -25.77 27.88 13.62
N ASP A 405 -25.68 26.94 12.69
CA ASP A 405 -26.47 25.72 12.68
C ASP A 405 -25.65 24.45 12.90
N ASN A 406 -24.41 24.53 13.40
CA ASN A 406 -23.67 23.30 13.75
C ASN A 406 -24.43 22.44 14.78
N PRO A 407 -24.35 21.10 14.70
CA PRO A 407 -25.25 20.21 15.43
C PRO A 407 -25.05 20.16 16.95
N PHE A 408 -23.91 20.62 17.46
CA PHE A 408 -23.52 20.39 18.87
C PHE A 408 -23.39 21.66 19.71
N LEU A 409 -23.91 22.81 19.25
CA LEU A 409 -23.74 24.11 19.91
C LEU A 409 -24.12 24.13 21.40
N ASP A 410 -25.13 23.34 21.78
CA ASP A 410 -25.65 23.25 23.15
C ASP A 410 -25.25 21.96 23.88
N ASN A 411 -24.32 21.17 23.31
CA ASN A 411 -23.87 19.92 23.90
C ASN A 411 -22.51 20.10 24.63
N PRO A 412 -22.45 20.04 25.97
CA PRO A 412 -21.19 20.21 26.70
C PRO A 412 -20.21 19.05 26.54
N GLU A 413 -20.65 17.89 26.03
CA GLU A 413 -19.83 16.68 25.86
C GLU A 413 -19.09 16.67 24.51
N ILE A 414 -19.41 17.58 23.60
CA ILE A 414 -18.88 17.61 22.23
C ILE A 414 -18.52 19.03 21.85
N ARG A 415 -17.36 19.25 21.26
CA ARG A 415 -17.01 20.58 20.79
C ARG A 415 -17.87 21.04 19.60
N ASN A 416 -18.13 22.34 19.56
CA ASN A 416 -19.04 22.97 18.61
C ASN A 416 -18.58 22.89 17.14
N GLU A 417 -17.31 22.63 16.86
CA GLU A 417 -16.77 22.52 15.50
C GLU A 417 -17.19 21.23 14.77
N TYR A 418 -17.61 20.19 15.49
CA TYR A 418 -17.97 18.91 14.89
C TYR A 418 -19.25 19.00 14.05
N TRP A 419 -19.19 18.40 12.86
CA TRP A 419 -20.34 18.06 12.02
C TRP A 419 -20.82 16.63 12.28
N ALA A 420 -19.87 15.71 12.40
CA ALA A 420 -20.08 14.29 12.69
C ALA A 420 -18.82 13.71 13.35
N LEU A 421 -18.96 12.58 14.05
CA LEU A 421 -17.86 11.95 14.81
C LEU A 421 -18.01 10.42 14.87
N GLY A 422 -17.04 9.73 15.48
CA GLY A 422 -17.01 8.27 15.54
C GLY A 422 -16.50 7.62 14.24
N LEU A 423 -15.72 8.36 13.46
CA LEU A 423 -15.04 7.87 12.25
C LEU A 423 -13.62 7.42 12.61
N ARG A 424 -13.01 6.56 11.80
CA ARG A 424 -11.64 6.11 12.06
C ARG A 424 -10.59 7.03 11.43
N ASN A 425 -10.57 7.09 10.11
CA ASN A 425 -9.60 7.82 9.31
C ASN A 425 -10.28 8.35 8.04
N PRO A 426 -11.09 9.42 8.15
CA PRO A 426 -11.83 9.98 7.02
C PRO A 426 -10.87 10.64 6.01
N PHE A 427 -10.51 9.89 4.96
CA PHE A 427 -9.35 10.23 4.11
C PHE A 427 -9.71 11.12 2.90
N ARG A 428 -10.70 10.73 2.08
CA ARG A 428 -11.33 11.61 1.07
C ARG A 428 -12.83 11.60 1.22
N PHE A 429 -13.39 12.79 1.16
CA PHE A 429 -14.81 12.96 0.97
C PHE A 429 -15.10 14.03 -0.07
N THR A 430 -16.28 13.94 -0.68
CA THR A 430 -16.80 14.93 -1.63
C THR A 430 -18.27 15.22 -1.32
N PHE A 431 -18.74 16.38 -1.74
CA PHE A 431 -20.17 16.72 -1.72
C PHE A 431 -20.81 16.37 -3.06
N ASP A 432 -21.97 15.71 -3.02
CA ASP A 432 -22.83 15.61 -4.20
C ASP A 432 -23.33 17.01 -4.58
N PRO A 433 -22.97 17.53 -5.77
CA PRO A 433 -23.32 18.89 -6.15
C PRO A 433 -24.83 19.10 -6.35
N GLN A 434 -25.63 18.04 -6.44
CA GLN A 434 -27.09 18.14 -6.60
C GLN A 434 -27.84 18.14 -5.27
N THR A 435 -27.39 17.35 -4.29
CA THR A 435 -28.13 17.14 -3.02
C THR A 435 -27.46 17.80 -1.83
N GLY A 436 -26.15 18.06 -1.89
CA GLY A 436 -25.34 18.48 -0.75
C GLY A 436 -24.94 17.32 0.18
N ASP A 437 -25.20 16.07 -0.21
CA ASP A 437 -24.82 14.90 0.58
C ASP A 437 -23.29 14.73 0.59
N LEU A 438 -22.71 14.48 1.76
CA LEU A 438 -21.28 14.23 1.92
C LEU A 438 -21.00 12.71 1.79
N TRP A 439 -20.21 12.32 0.79
CA TRP A 439 -19.75 10.95 0.59
C TRP A 439 -18.30 10.78 1.01
N LEU A 440 -18.01 9.78 1.82
CA LEU A 440 -16.73 9.59 2.50
C LEU A 440 -16.19 8.17 2.30
N GLY A 441 -14.89 8.03 2.04
CA GLY A 441 -14.14 6.81 2.34
C GLY A 441 -13.50 6.91 3.73
N ASP A 442 -13.90 6.04 4.65
CA ASP A 442 -13.33 5.95 5.99
C ASP A 442 -12.42 4.71 6.07
N VAL A 443 -11.11 4.94 6.20
CA VAL A 443 -10.11 3.86 6.14
C VAL A 443 -10.20 3.00 7.40
N GLY A 444 -10.42 1.71 7.19
CA GLY A 444 -10.65 0.67 8.18
C GLY A 444 -9.47 0.34 9.09
N SER A 445 -9.73 -0.43 10.16
CA SER A 445 -8.70 -0.83 11.13
C SER A 445 -8.07 -2.17 10.78
N THR A 446 -8.76 -3.26 11.11
CA THR A 446 -8.21 -4.61 11.08
C THR A 446 -8.95 -5.52 10.12
N ILE A 447 -10.23 -5.23 9.86
CA ILE A 447 -11.09 -6.15 9.11
C ILE A 447 -11.86 -5.45 8.01
N TRP A 448 -12.37 -4.23 8.22
CA TRP A 448 -13.38 -3.66 7.33
C TRP A 448 -13.02 -2.27 6.86
N GLU A 449 -13.16 -2.05 5.55
CA GLU A 449 -13.18 -0.73 4.94
C GLU A 449 -14.62 -0.21 4.81
N GLU A 450 -14.81 1.12 4.84
CA GLU A 450 -16.14 1.73 4.86
C GLU A 450 -16.33 2.89 3.87
N VAL A 451 -17.44 2.85 3.13
CA VAL A 451 -17.98 4.01 2.42
C VAL A 451 -19.19 4.52 3.19
N ASN A 452 -19.10 5.77 3.64
CA ASN A 452 -20.08 6.43 4.48
C ASN A 452 -20.76 7.59 3.73
N LYS A 453 -22.04 7.79 4.00
CA LYS A 453 -22.77 9.01 3.64
C LYS A 453 -22.93 9.83 4.91
N VAL A 454 -22.13 10.89 5.08
CA VAL A 454 -22.00 11.58 6.36
C VAL A 454 -23.12 12.59 6.59
N GLU A 455 -23.98 12.30 7.56
CA GLU A 455 -25.06 13.19 7.97
C GLU A 455 -24.75 14.02 9.22
N LYS A 456 -25.42 15.18 9.30
CA LYS A 456 -25.35 16.14 10.41
C LYS A 456 -25.65 15.49 11.76
N GLY A 457 -24.73 15.64 12.71
CA GLY A 457 -24.93 15.29 14.12
C GLY A 457 -24.91 13.78 14.43
N LYS A 458 -24.48 12.95 13.48
CA LYS A 458 -24.45 11.49 13.62
C LYS A 458 -23.12 10.98 14.19
N HIS A 459 -23.18 9.78 14.75
CA HIS A 459 -22.02 9.03 15.26
C HIS A 459 -21.78 7.74 14.46
N TYR A 460 -20.56 7.52 13.97
CA TYR A 460 -20.17 6.37 13.12
C TYR A 460 -19.54 5.20 13.89
N GLN A 461 -19.57 5.27 15.21
CA GLN A 461 -19.38 4.16 16.16
C GLN A 461 -17.97 3.56 16.25
N PHE A 462 -16.98 4.00 15.48
CA PHE A 462 -15.59 3.59 15.67
C PHE A 462 -15.08 4.05 17.06
N PRO A 463 -14.34 3.22 17.82
CA PRO A 463 -13.85 1.87 17.50
C PRO A 463 -14.78 0.71 17.93
N VAL A 464 -15.97 1.00 18.46
CA VAL A 464 -16.90 -0.03 18.98
C VAL A 464 -17.44 -0.89 17.85
N VAL A 465 -17.74 -0.27 16.70
CA VAL A 465 -18.17 -0.94 15.48
C VAL A 465 -17.16 -0.66 14.37
N GLU A 466 -16.87 -1.70 13.56
CA GLU A 466 -16.08 -1.61 12.33
C GLU A 466 -16.82 -2.40 11.23
N GLY A 467 -17.05 -1.78 10.09
CA GLY A 467 -17.97 -2.24 9.06
C GLY A 467 -19.40 -2.29 9.58
N ARG A 468 -19.88 -3.50 9.87
CA ARG A 468 -21.22 -3.74 10.43
C ARG A 468 -21.19 -4.64 11.67
N ASN A 469 -20.02 -4.79 12.28
CA ASN A 469 -19.81 -5.72 13.38
C ASN A 469 -19.19 -5.03 14.59
N GLU A 470 -19.57 -5.48 15.79
CA GLU A 470 -18.89 -5.09 17.02
C GLU A 470 -17.45 -5.62 17.01
N THR A 471 -16.51 -4.79 17.43
CA THR A 471 -15.09 -5.14 17.51
C THR A 471 -14.71 -5.74 18.87
N GLY A 472 -15.57 -5.57 19.89
CA GLY A 472 -15.26 -5.84 21.29
C GLY A 472 -14.36 -4.77 21.93
N SER A 473 -13.97 -3.74 21.18
CA SER A 473 -13.22 -2.59 21.70
C SER A 473 -14.12 -1.70 22.54
N LYS A 474 -13.53 -1.05 23.54
CA LYS A 474 -14.23 -0.02 24.32
C LYS A 474 -14.14 1.31 23.57
N GLY A 475 -15.27 2.00 23.46
CA GLY A 475 -15.29 3.39 22.99
C GLY A 475 -14.50 4.30 23.93
N TRP A 476 -14.02 5.44 23.41
CA TRP A 476 -13.32 6.45 24.23
C TRP A 476 -14.24 7.09 25.27
N GLU A 477 -15.52 7.20 24.92
CA GLU A 477 -16.58 7.82 25.70
C GLU A 477 -17.93 7.24 25.28
N GLN A 478 -18.99 7.57 26.03
CA GLN A 478 -20.36 7.21 25.70
C GLN A 478 -21.12 8.48 25.38
N LEU A 479 -21.55 8.63 24.14
CA LEU A 479 -22.32 9.78 23.68
C LEU A 479 -23.72 9.33 23.28
N ASN A 480 -24.74 10.04 23.74
CA ASN A 480 -26.12 9.77 23.39
C ASN A 480 -26.48 10.47 22.06
N LEU A 481 -25.94 9.96 20.96
CA LEU A 481 -26.14 10.49 19.61
C LEU A 481 -26.84 9.48 18.71
N PRO A 482 -27.57 9.92 17.68
CA PRO A 482 -28.06 9.00 16.66
C PRO A 482 -26.89 8.36 15.89
N GLU A 483 -26.85 7.04 15.91
CA GLU A 483 -25.83 6.24 15.24
C GLU A 483 -26.13 6.05 13.75
N GLN A 484 -25.08 5.94 12.94
CA GLN A 484 -25.16 5.62 11.52
C GLN A 484 -24.06 4.62 11.17
N GLY A 485 -24.38 3.69 10.27
CA GLY A 485 -23.42 2.74 9.71
C GLY A 485 -23.12 3.02 8.24
N PRO A 486 -22.17 2.29 7.66
CA PRO A 486 -21.73 2.52 6.29
C PRO A 486 -22.78 2.11 5.26
N VAL A 487 -22.78 2.83 4.13
CA VAL A 487 -23.54 2.48 2.94
C VAL A 487 -22.98 1.19 2.34
N TYR A 488 -21.65 1.11 2.24
CA TYR A 488 -20.95 -0.07 1.74
C TYR A 488 -19.73 -0.39 2.60
N THR A 489 -19.44 -1.68 2.77
CA THR A 489 -18.26 -2.15 3.48
C THR A 489 -17.70 -3.39 2.81
N TYR A 490 -16.38 -3.58 2.88
CA TYR A 490 -15.72 -4.81 2.42
C TYR A 490 -14.60 -5.23 3.35
N GLN A 491 -14.34 -6.53 3.39
CA GLN A 491 -13.27 -7.09 4.22
C GLN A 491 -11.90 -6.87 3.60
N HIS A 492 -10.90 -6.68 4.45
CA HIS A 492 -9.50 -6.69 4.05
C HIS A 492 -9.14 -7.98 3.33
N SER A 493 -8.49 -7.83 2.19
CA SER A 493 -7.88 -8.91 1.43
C SER A 493 -6.36 -8.74 1.39
N ALA A 494 -5.67 -9.64 0.69
CA ALA A 494 -4.24 -9.57 0.42
C ALA A 494 -3.77 -8.22 -0.15
N TYR A 495 -4.68 -7.43 -0.75
CA TYR A 495 -4.36 -6.13 -1.35
C TYR A 495 -5.51 -5.11 -1.34
N ASP A 496 -6.77 -5.46 -1.02
CA ASP A 496 -7.85 -4.48 -0.80
C ASP A 496 -7.93 -4.21 0.71
N ARG A 497 -7.59 -3.02 1.19
CA ARG A 497 -7.45 -2.73 2.64
C ARG A 497 -7.33 -1.25 3.02
N ALA A 498 -7.69 -0.35 2.11
CA ALA A 498 -7.67 1.09 2.37
C ALA A 498 -8.59 1.81 1.38
N VAL A 499 -9.88 1.92 1.70
CA VAL A 499 -10.82 2.67 0.87
C VAL A 499 -10.52 4.15 0.99
N ILE A 500 -10.26 4.82 -0.13
CA ILE A 500 -9.95 6.25 -0.10
C ILE A 500 -11.19 7.13 -0.24
N GLY A 501 -12.29 6.58 -0.77
CA GLY A 501 -13.45 7.35 -1.19
C GLY A 501 -13.38 7.76 -2.67
N GLY A 502 -14.22 8.72 -3.06
CA GLY A 502 -14.27 9.23 -4.42
C GLY A 502 -15.41 10.21 -4.65
N ALA A 503 -16.10 10.11 -5.79
CA ALA A 503 -17.09 11.08 -6.22
C ALA A 503 -18.40 10.43 -6.70
N LEU A 504 -19.53 11.03 -6.33
CA LEU A 504 -20.82 10.70 -6.91
C LEU A 504 -20.96 11.36 -8.28
N TYR A 505 -21.03 10.55 -9.32
CA TYR A 505 -20.94 11.05 -10.69
C TYR A 505 -22.25 11.73 -11.14
N ARG A 506 -22.18 13.04 -11.35
CA ARG A 506 -23.31 13.88 -11.82
C ARG A 506 -23.07 14.51 -13.18
N GLY A 507 -21.96 14.19 -13.85
CA GLY A 507 -21.61 14.73 -15.17
C GLY A 507 -22.43 14.11 -16.31
N ASP A 508 -22.46 14.78 -17.45
CA ASP A 508 -23.14 14.27 -18.66
C ASP A 508 -22.19 13.54 -19.63
N LYS A 509 -20.86 13.63 -19.42
CA LYS A 509 -19.84 13.02 -20.28
C LYS A 509 -19.93 11.49 -20.30
N TYR A 510 -20.27 10.89 -19.16
CA TYR A 510 -20.37 9.43 -18.99
C TYR A 510 -21.76 9.00 -18.52
N PRO A 511 -22.76 8.93 -19.43
CA PRO A 511 -24.14 8.62 -19.05
C PRO A 511 -24.33 7.32 -18.25
N SER A 512 -23.51 6.30 -18.51
CA SER A 512 -23.57 5.01 -17.80
C SER A 512 -23.05 5.05 -16.36
N LEU A 513 -22.35 6.12 -15.97
CA LEU A 513 -21.92 6.35 -14.58
C LEU A 513 -22.85 7.29 -13.83
N LYS A 514 -23.87 7.86 -14.49
CA LYS A 514 -24.79 8.81 -13.87
C LYS A 514 -25.42 8.21 -12.61
N ASP A 515 -25.38 8.99 -11.53
CA ASP A 515 -25.92 8.67 -10.21
C ASP A 515 -25.19 7.52 -9.49
N LYS A 516 -24.02 7.13 -9.99
CA LYS A 516 -23.16 6.13 -9.37
C LYS A 516 -22.03 6.77 -8.56
N TYR A 517 -21.69 6.18 -7.42
CA TYR A 517 -20.52 6.56 -6.65
C TYR A 517 -19.30 5.80 -7.16
N VAL A 518 -18.31 6.54 -7.66
CA VAL A 518 -17.04 6.00 -8.16
C VAL A 518 -15.98 6.23 -7.09
N PHE A 519 -15.37 5.17 -6.59
CA PHE A 519 -14.42 5.22 -5.49
C PHE A 519 -13.27 4.24 -5.69
N ALA A 520 -12.21 4.37 -4.91
CA ALA A 520 -11.03 3.53 -5.06
C ALA A 520 -10.51 2.98 -3.73
N ASP A 521 -9.69 1.94 -3.86
CA ASP A 521 -8.87 1.40 -2.79
C ASP A 521 -7.40 1.72 -3.05
N ASN A 522 -6.71 2.31 -2.07
CA ASN A 522 -5.34 2.77 -2.19
C ASN A 522 -4.38 1.61 -2.47
N TYR A 523 -4.53 0.51 -1.74
CA TYR A 523 -3.56 -0.59 -1.82
C TYR A 523 -3.69 -1.32 -3.13
N SER A 524 -4.89 -1.73 -3.52
CA SER A 524 -5.16 -2.53 -4.73
C SER A 524 -5.14 -1.72 -6.02
N ALA A 525 -5.24 -0.39 -5.91
CA ALA A 525 -5.43 0.56 -7.00
C ALA A 525 -6.69 0.30 -7.84
N LYS A 526 -7.65 -0.48 -7.31
CA LYS A 526 -8.92 -0.78 -7.96
C LYS A 526 -9.89 0.39 -7.87
N ILE A 527 -10.63 0.59 -8.95
CA ILE A 527 -11.69 1.59 -9.08
C ILE A 527 -13.03 0.87 -9.15
N PHE A 528 -13.90 1.17 -8.19
CA PHE A 528 -15.21 0.56 -8.05
C PHE A 528 -16.31 1.55 -8.36
N VAL A 529 -17.47 1.01 -8.71
CA VAL A 529 -18.70 1.76 -8.89
C VAL A 529 -19.86 1.08 -8.16
N MET A 530 -20.68 1.89 -7.50
CA MET A 530 -21.91 1.46 -6.84
C MET A 530 -23.05 2.45 -7.06
N ASP A 531 -24.29 2.01 -6.87
CA ASP A 531 -25.46 2.88 -6.85
C ASP A 531 -25.40 3.86 -5.68
N GLY A 532 -25.54 5.16 -5.96
CA GLY A 532 -25.51 6.21 -4.93
C GLY A 532 -26.86 6.54 -4.31
N ASP A 533 -27.95 5.93 -4.76
CA ASP A 533 -29.30 6.17 -4.26
C ASP A 533 -29.75 5.14 -3.21
N GLN A 534 -28.98 4.06 -3.04
CA GLN A 534 -29.30 3.01 -2.08
C GLN A 534 -28.82 3.37 -0.67
N PRO A 535 -29.61 3.12 0.38
CA PRO A 535 -29.18 3.32 1.76
C PRO A 535 -28.08 2.33 2.16
N GLN A 536 -28.05 1.15 1.53
CA GLN A 536 -27.04 0.12 1.71
C GLN A 536 -26.78 -0.59 0.39
N VAL A 537 -25.53 -0.96 0.17
CA VAL A 537 -25.05 -1.73 -0.98
C VAL A 537 -24.31 -2.97 -0.46
N GLU A 538 -24.51 -4.12 -1.12
CA GLU A 538 -23.83 -5.38 -0.78
C GLU A 538 -22.72 -5.74 -1.78
N GLU A 539 -22.89 -5.34 -3.04
CA GLU A 539 -21.96 -5.65 -4.12
C GLU A 539 -21.66 -4.40 -4.95
N VAL A 540 -20.40 -4.28 -5.37
CA VAL A 540 -19.92 -3.19 -6.21
C VAL A 540 -19.29 -3.74 -7.47
N LYS A 541 -19.31 -2.97 -8.55
CA LYS A 541 -18.68 -3.35 -9.81
C LYS A 541 -17.27 -2.79 -9.87
N LEU A 542 -16.27 -3.65 -10.08
CA LEU A 542 -14.93 -3.23 -10.47
C LEU A 542 -14.95 -2.74 -11.92
N ILE A 543 -14.48 -1.52 -12.18
CA ILE A 543 -14.48 -0.93 -13.52
C ILE A 543 -13.09 -0.65 -14.08
N ALA A 544 -12.10 -0.38 -13.23
CA ALA A 544 -10.73 -0.14 -13.68
C ALA A 544 -9.74 -0.45 -12.56
N ARG A 545 -8.44 -0.47 -12.89
CA ARG A 545 -7.36 -0.54 -11.90
C ARG A 545 -6.15 0.20 -12.43
N ALA A 546 -5.55 1.04 -11.61
CA ALA A 546 -4.30 1.73 -11.95
C ALA A 546 -3.09 0.83 -11.71
N ASN A 547 -1.92 1.25 -12.21
CA ASN A 547 -0.65 0.64 -11.83
C ASN A 547 -0.48 0.70 -10.31
N GLN A 548 -0.15 -0.43 -9.71
CA GLN A 548 -0.03 -0.56 -8.26
C GLN A 548 1.44 -0.52 -7.87
N TYR A 549 1.76 0.32 -6.89
CA TYR A 549 3.02 0.32 -6.14
C TYR A 549 2.69 -0.11 -4.71
N ALA A 550 3.47 -1.00 -4.10
CA ALA A 550 3.12 -1.52 -2.77
C ALA A 550 2.99 -0.38 -1.77
N GLN A 551 1.81 -0.33 -1.15
CA GLN A 551 1.43 0.64 -0.11
C GLN A 551 1.46 2.11 -0.57
N ARG A 552 1.43 2.40 -1.89
CA ARG A 552 1.48 3.75 -2.48
C ARG A 552 0.67 3.85 -3.80
N GLY A 553 -0.58 3.40 -3.78
CA GLY A 553 -1.45 3.42 -4.97
C GLY A 553 -2.29 4.69 -5.10
N VAL A 554 -3.59 4.51 -5.39
CA VAL A 554 -4.54 5.59 -5.69
C VAL A 554 -4.79 6.47 -4.45
N SER A 555 -4.69 7.79 -4.60
CA SER A 555 -4.82 8.78 -3.51
C SER A 555 -6.03 9.71 -3.65
N SER A 556 -6.60 9.84 -4.84
CA SER A 556 -7.86 10.57 -5.03
C SER A 556 -8.63 10.10 -6.27
N VAL A 557 -9.95 10.27 -6.22
CA VAL A 557 -10.86 10.20 -7.38
C VAL A 557 -11.69 11.47 -7.38
N VAL A 558 -11.58 12.28 -8.43
CA VAL A 558 -12.18 13.63 -8.50
C VAL A 558 -12.96 13.79 -9.79
N GLN A 559 -14.20 14.27 -9.69
CA GLN A 559 -14.97 14.69 -10.86
C GLN A 559 -14.68 16.16 -11.18
N LEU A 560 -14.33 16.47 -12.43
CA LEU A 560 -14.22 17.85 -12.93
C LEU A 560 -15.60 18.43 -13.28
N ALA A 561 -15.68 19.76 -13.37
CA ALA A 561 -16.91 20.44 -13.78
C ALA A 561 -17.36 20.06 -15.21
N SER A 562 -16.41 19.71 -16.09
CA SER A 562 -16.63 19.22 -17.44
C SER A 562 -17.06 17.74 -17.51
N GLY A 563 -17.05 17.02 -16.39
CA GLY A 563 -17.55 15.65 -16.28
C GLY A 563 -16.51 14.54 -16.48
N GLU A 564 -15.23 14.86 -16.67
CA GLU A 564 -14.14 13.89 -16.55
C GLU A 564 -13.98 13.43 -15.09
N LEU A 565 -13.58 12.17 -14.92
CA LEU A 565 -13.14 11.62 -13.64
C LEU A 565 -11.62 11.47 -13.69
N LEU A 566 -10.92 12.13 -12.78
CA LEU A 566 -9.49 12.00 -12.60
C LEU A 566 -9.18 11.08 -11.42
N VAL A 567 -8.11 10.32 -11.57
CA VAL A 567 -7.56 9.42 -10.55
C VAL A 567 -6.10 9.82 -10.33
N THR A 568 -5.68 9.99 -9.08
CA THR A 568 -4.28 10.29 -8.76
C THR A 568 -3.61 9.06 -8.18
N THR A 569 -2.40 8.73 -8.63
CA THR A 569 -1.57 7.65 -8.10
C THR A 569 -0.29 8.21 -7.50
N LEU A 570 0.08 7.75 -6.30
CA LEU A 570 1.29 8.25 -5.61
C LEU A 570 2.58 7.82 -6.31
N GLY A 571 2.60 6.68 -6.98
CA GLY A 571 3.82 6.13 -7.56
C GLY A 571 4.75 5.49 -6.53
N ALA A 572 5.96 5.18 -6.95
CA ALA A 572 6.99 4.58 -6.12
C ALA A 572 7.49 5.52 -5.01
N ALA A 573 8.05 4.91 -3.97
CA ALA A 573 8.61 5.63 -2.85
C ALA A 573 9.89 6.39 -3.18
N SER A 574 10.74 5.71 -3.96
CA SER A 574 12.13 6.04 -4.22
C SER A 574 12.33 6.83 -5.51
N ASP A 575 11.28 6.96 -6.31
CA ASP A 575 11.34 7.55 -7.65
C ASP A 575 10.04 8.33 -7.93
N PRO A 576 10.11 9.58 -8.40
CA PRO A 576 8.92 10.34 -8.79
C PRO A 576 8.26 9.70 -10.02
N SER A 577 7.35 8.78 -9.76
CA SER A 577 6.61 7.99 -10.75
C SER A 577 5.10 8.10 -10.55
N GLY A 578 4.66 9.11 -9.80
CA GLY A 578 3.24 9.35 -9.56
C GLY A 578 2.57 9.94 -10.80
N GLU A 579 1.27 9.66 -10.95
CA GLU A 579 0.54 10.02 -12.17
C GLU A 579 -0.79 10.71 -11.85
N VAL A 580 -1.25 11.51 -12.81
CA VAL A 580 -2.63 11.96 -12.91
C VAL A 580 -3.26 11.23 -14.08
N LEU A 581 -4.20 10.35 -13.78
CA LEU A 581 -4.88 9.50 -14.73
C LEU A 581 -6.31 10.02 -14.96
N MET A 582 -6.85 9.76 -16.14
CA MET A 582 -8.24 10.02 -16.49
C MET A 582 -8.97 8.69 -16.70
N LEU A 583 -10.15 8.54 -16.12
CA LEU A 583 -11.04 7.42 -16.44
C LEU A 583 -11.63 7.64 -17.83
N VAL A 584 -11.40 6.68 -18.71
CA VAL A 584 -11.80 6.69 -20.12
C VAL A 584 -12.42 5.36 -20.52
N ARG A 585 -12.99 5.28 -21.72
CA ARG A 585 -13.40 4.01 -22.31
C ARG A 585 -12.18 3.13 -22.59
N ALA A 586 -12.35 1.82 -22.51
CA ALA A 586 -11.24 0.87 -22.64
C ALA A 586 -10.43 1.04 -23.93
N GLU A 587 -11.08 1.40 -25.04
CA GLU A 587 -10.44 1.70 -26.33
C GLU A 587 -9.54 2.95 -26.35
N GLU A 588 -9.67 3.84 -25.36
CA GLU A 588 -8.88 5.06 -25.21
C GLU A 588 -7.82 4.94 -24.10
N ALA A 589 -7.83 3.85 -23.34
CA ALA A 589 -6.92 3.64 -22.23
C ALA A 589 -5.51 3.32 -22.72
N ASP A 590 -4.51 3.93 -22.10
CA ASP A 590 -3.08 3.64 -22.33
C ASP A 590 -2.37 3.13 -21.06
N VAL A 591 -3.11 3.04 -19.94
CA VAL A 591 -2.68 2.39 -18.70
C VAL A 591 -3.44 1.08 -18.55
N VAL A 592 -2.99 0.04 -19.28
CA VAL A 592 -2.79 -1.38 -18.89
C VAL A 592 -2.43 -2.18 -20.16
N GLU A 593 -1.14 -2.33 -20.44
CA GLU A 593 -0.43 -3.61 -20.57
C GLU A 593 1.02 -3.32 -20.13
N PRO A 594 1.73 -4.25 -19.47
CA PRO A 594 3.18 -4.22 -19.50
C PRO A 594 3.58 -4.51 -20.95
N GLU A 595 3.62 -3.47 -21.80
CA GLU A 595 4.44 -3.56 -22.99
C GLU A 595 5.84 -3.92 -22.48
N GLU A 596 6.36 -5.03 -23.02
CA GLU A 596 7.75 -5.44 -22.93
C GLU A 596 8.62 -4.21 -22.80
N GLU A 597 9.50 -4.22 -21.79
CA GLU A 597 10.66 -3.35 -21.69
C GLU A 597 11.16 -3.13 -23.12
N LYS A 598 10.79 -2.00 -23.74
CA LYS A 598 11.29 -1.64 -25.05
C LYS A 598 12.76 -1.44 -24.79
N ASP A 599 13.56 -2.43 -25.19
CA ASP A 599 15.01 -2.45 -25.14
C ASP A 599 15.55 -1.01 -25.12
N SER A 600 15.88 -0.52 -23.92
CA SER A 600 16.47 0.80 -23.71
C SER A 600 17.91 0.85 -24.19
N VAL A 601 18.38 -0.26 -24.75
CA VAL A 601 19.68 -0.44 -25.36
C VAL A 601 19.63 0.12 -26.79
N PRO A 602 20.39 1.19 -27.11
CA PRO A 602 20.50 1.70 -28.48
C PRO A 602 20.85 0.57 -29.46
N LYS A 603 20.28 0.63 -30.68
CA LYS A 603 20.47 -0.43 -31.70
C LYS A 603 21.93 -0.67 -32.10
N ASP A 604 22.80 0.28 -31.81
CA ASP A 604 24.24 0.30 -32.07
C ASP A 604 25.09 -0.06 -30.84
N TYR A 605 24.48 -0.35 -29.69
CA TYR A 605 25.19 -0.83 -28.51
C TYR A 605 25.74 -2.24 -28.74
N ASN A 606 27.06 -2.39 -28.54
CA ASN A 606 27.75 -3.67 -28.58
C ASN A 606 28.46 -3.89 -27.24
N GLU A 607 27.95 -4.83 -26.44
CA GLU A 607 28.46 -5.08 -25.10
C GLU A 607 29.94 -5.48 -25.07
N GLU A 608 30.42 -6.29 -26.02
CA GLU A 608 31.81 -6.74 -26.06
C GLU A 608 32.76 -5.57 -26.37
N ALA A 609 32.36 -4.69 -27.30
CA ALA A 609 33.10 -3.48 -27.62
C ALA A 609 33.13 -2.49 -26.44
N THR A 610 32.00 -2.32 -25.76
CA THR A 610 31.90 -1.42 -24.59
C THR A 610 32.66 -1.98 -23.39
N ALA A 611 32.67 -3.30 -23.18
CA ALA A 611 33.50 -3.95 -22.16
C ALA A 611 34.99 -3.72 -22.42
N ALA A 612 35.44 -3.79 -23.68
CA ALA A 612 36.80 -3.47 -24.06
C ALA A 612 37.11 -1.98 -23.82
N LEU A 613 36.17 -1.09 -24.12
CA LEU A 613 36.29 0.34 -23.85
C LEU A 613 36.43 0.62 -22.34
N PHE A 614 35.62 -0.03 -21.50
CA PHE A 614 35.72 0.06 -20.05
C PHE A 614 37.04 -0.51 -19.53
N ALA A 615 37.52 -1.62 -20.09
CA ALA A 615 38.80 -2.23 -19.72
C ALA A 615 40.00 -1.32 -20.01
N VAL A 616 39.95 -0.55 -21.10
CA VAL A 616 41.02 0.38 -21.49
C VAL A 616 40.99 1.66 -20.64
N ASN A 617 39.81 2.24 -20.45
CA ASN A 617 39.70 3.59 -19.89
C ASN A 617 39.39 3.61 -18.39
N CYS A 618 38.62 2.65 -17.87
CA CYS A 618 38.09 2.69 -16.51
C CYS A 618 38.72 1.65 -15.56
N ALA A 619 39.08 0.48 -16.08
CA ALA A 619 39.46 -0.68 -15.26
C ALA A 619 40.79 -0.54 -14.49
N ARG A 620 41.67 0.39 -14.88
CA ARG A 620 42.90 0.67 -14.11
C ARG A 620 42.60 1.16 -12.70
N CYS A 621 41.53 1.94 -12.54
CA CYS A 621 41.04 2.40 -11.25
C CYS A 621 39.94 1.46 -10.74
N HIS A 622 38.90 1.22 -11.53
CA HIS A 622 37.70 0.50 -11.07
C HIS A 622 37.81 -1.02 -11.12
N GLY A 623 38.93 -1.59 -11.60
CA GLY A 623 39.08 -3.02 -11.81
C GLY A 623 38.40 -3.50 -13.09
N VAL A 624 38.86 -4.63 -13.64
CA VAL A 624 38.30 -5.20 -14.89
C VAL A 624 36.82 -5.59 -14.71
N LYS A 625 36.43 -5.91 -13.47
CA LYS A 625 35.05 -6.22 -13.07
C LYS A 625 34.24 -4.99 -12.68
N GLY A 626 34.87 -3.83 -12.50
CA GLY A 626 34.23 -2.64 -11.93
C GLY A 626 34.10 -2.67 -10.40
N ASP A 627 34.76 -3.59 -9.70
CA ASP A 627 34.66 -3.79 -8.24
C ASP A 627 35.49 -2.80 -7.38
N GLY A 628 36.01 -1.73 -8.00
CA GLY A 628 36.85 -0.72 -7.34
C GLY A 628 38.28 -1.18 -7.06
N LYS A 629 38.68 -2.39 -7.49
CA LYS A 629 39.98 -3.01 -7.18
C LYS A 629 40.95 -3.00 -8.37
N GLY A 630 41.00 -1.89 -9.10
CA GLY A 630 41.96 -1.72 -10.18
C GLY A 630 43.41 -1.66 -9.67
N PRO A 631 44.40 -1.96 -10.52
CA PRO A 631 45.82 -1.93 -10.15
C PRO A 631 46.28 -0.58 -9.59
N ASP A 632 45.64 0.52 -9.99
CA ASP A 632 45.99 1.87 -9.53
C ASP A 632 45.21 2.28 -8.28
N SER A 633 44.17 1.55 -7.86
CA SER A 633 43.26 1.96 -6.78
C SER A 633 43.98 2.22 -5.46
N SER A 634 44.95 1.38 -5.12
CA SER A 634 45.74 1.50 -3.88
C SER A 634 46.67 2.72 -3.85
N MET A 635 47.01 3.29 -5.01
CA MET A 635 47.92 4.45 -5.12
C MET A 635 47.19 5.80 -5.11
N LEU A 636 45.86 5.81 -5.28
CA LEU A 636 45.07 7.05 -5.39
C LEU A 636 44.71 7.66 -4.03
N GLY A 637 44.87 6.92 -2.92
CA GLY A 637 44.61 7.42 -1.57
C GLY A 637 43.14 7.76 -1.29
N VAL A 638 42.23 7.39 -2.19
CA VAL A 638 40.77 7.58 -2.09
C VAL A 638 40.09 6.24 -2.30
N GLU A 639 39.01 6.00 -1.56
CA GLU A 639 38.19 4.80 -1.76
C GLU A 639 37.44 4.91 -3.10
N LEU A 640 37.66 3.95 -3.99
CA LEU A 640 36.99 3.91 -5.28
C LEU A 640 35.62 3.22 -5.15
N PRO A 641 34.60 3.70 -5.87
CA PRO A 641 33.29 3.06 -5.85
C PRO A 641 33.35 1.67 -6.48
N ASP A 642 32.67 0.73 -5.84
CA ASP A 642 32.32 -0.58 -6.40
C ASP A 642 31.13 -0.41 -7.34
N LEU A 643 31.40 -0.38 -8.65
CA LEU A 643 30.41 -0.26 -9.72
C LEU A 643 29.63 -1.56 -9.94
N THR A 644 30.01 -2.67 -9.30
CA THR A 644 29.21 -3.90 -9.28
C THR A 644 28.17 -3.90 -8.16
N SER A 645 28.29 -2.96 -7.22
CA SER A 645 27.41 -2.87 -6.07
C SER A 645 26.04 -2.32 -6.48
N PRO A 646 24.93 -3.05 -6.20
CA PRO A 646 23.58 -2.50 -6.35
C PRO A 646 23.39 -1.18 -5.56
N MET A 647 24.09 -1.03 -4.44
CA MET A 647 24.04 0.20 -3.63
C MET A 647 24.70 1.40 -4.30
N PHE A 648 25.64 1.20 -5.24
CA PHE A 648 26.21 2.28 -6.03
C PHE A 648 25.17 2.82 -7.02
N HIS A 649 24.50 1.92 -7.73
CA HIS A 649 23.46 2.25 -8.73
C HIS A 649 22.17 2.76 -8.08
N PHE A 650 21.89 2.36 -6.85
CA PHE A 650 20.81 2.96 -6.06
C PHE A 650 21.08 4.43 -5.70
N LYS A 651 22.35 4.79 -5.48
CA LYS A 651 22.75 6.15 -5.05
C LYS A 651 23.10 7.09 -6.19
N ARG A 652 23.13 6.59 -7.43
CA ARG A 652 23.51 7.38 -8.60
C ARG A 652 22.69 6.98 -9.81
N SER A 653 21.98 7.96 -10.35
CA SER A 653 21.25 7.87 -11.62
C SER A 653 22.18 7.67 -12.82
N ALA A 654 21.61 7.26 -13.96
CA ALA A 654 22.33 7.11 -15.21
C ALA A 654 22.95 8.45 -15.65
N GLU A 655 22.21 9.53 -15.46
CA GLU A 655 22.58 10.90 -15.77
C GLU A 655 23.75 11.38 -14.91
N GLU A 656 23.77 11.03 -13.62
CA GLU A 656 24.90 11.33 -12.73
C GLU A 656 26.14 10.52 -13.10
N ILE A 657 25.98 9.23 -13.45
CA ILE A 657 27.10 8.40 -13.94
C ILE A 657 27.64 8.99 -15.24
N HIS A 658 26.76 9.37 -16.18
CA HIS A 658 27.12 10.04 -17.42
C HIS A 658 27.89 11.33 -17.14
N ALA A 659 27.36 12.21 -16.29
CA ALA A 659 27.98 13.48 -15.94
C ALA A 659 29.37 13.31 -15.30
N VAL A 660 29.54 12.30 -14.45
CA VAL A 660 30.84 11.98 -13.83
C VAL A 660 31.85 11.45 -14.85
N ILE A 661 31.41 10.62 -15.80
CA ILE A 661 32.29 10.13 -16.88
C ILE A 661 32.67 11.27 -17.81
N ASP A 662 31.69 12.08 -18.24
CA ASP A 662 31.89 13.18 -19.19
C ASP A 662 32.75 14.30 -18.58
N LYS A 663 32.37 14.82 -17.41
CA LYS A 663 32.96 16.02 -16.81
C LYS A 663 33.99 15.75 -15.71
N GLY A 664 34.15 14.49 -15.30
CA GLY A 664 35.08 14.09 -14.25
C GLY A 664 34.54 14.36 -12.84
N GLY A 665 35.18 13.76 -11.83
CA GLY A 665 34.65 13.78 -10.46
C GLY A 665 34.61 15.17 -9.83
N ALA A 666 35.63 16.01 -10.07
CA ALA A 666 35.68 17.35 -9.48
C ALA A 666 34.51 18.25 -9.90
N ALA A 667 34.00 18.11 -11.13
CA ALA A 667 32.89 18.91 -11.65
C ALA A 667 31.55 18.57 -10.98
N GLU A 668 31.41 17.32 -10.52
CA GLU A 668 30.21 16.79 -9.89
C GLU A 668 30.35 16.70 -8.35
N GLY A 669 31.29 17.45 -7.77
CA GLY A 669 31.51 17.47 -6.31
C GLY A 669 32.12 16.18 -5.73
N LEU A 670 32.72 15.34 -6.57
CA LEU A 670 33.39 14.09 -6.23
C LEU A 670 34.92 14.21 -6.27
N SER A 671 35.61 13.08 -6.08
CA SER A 671 37.07 13.04 -6.04
C SER A 671 37.69 13.64 -7.32
N PRO A 672 38.69 14.54 -7.19
CA PRO A 672 39.38 15.11 -8.34
C PRO A 672 40.26 14.09 -9.09
N MET A 673 40.42 12.89 -8.53
CA MET A 673 41.16 11.79 -9.15
C MET A 673 40.37 11.08 -10.25
N MET A 674 39.05 11.31 -10.37
CA MET A 674 38.25 10.82 -11.49
C MET A 674 38.39 11.80 -12.67
N PRO A 675 39.11 11.45 -13.74
CA PRO A 675 39.33 12.36 -14.86
C PRO A 675 38.05 12.52 -15.70
N PRO A 676 37.88 13.68 -16.38
CA PRO A 676 36.87 13.83 -17.42
C PRO A 676 37.25 13.01 -18.66
N TRP A 677 36.29 12.25 -19.19
CA TRP A 677 36.42 11.51 -20.45
C TRP A 677 35.72 12.20 -21.62
N GLY A 678 34.92 13.24 -21.34
CA GLY A 678 34.37 14.14 -22.33
C GLY A 678 35.45 14.76 -23.20
N GLY A 679 35.30 14.62 -24.52
CA GLY A 679 36.28 15.08 -25.51
C GLY A 679 37.42 14.09 -25.80
N PHE A 680 37.57 13.01 -25.02
CA PHE A 680 38.45 11.88 -25.31
C PHE A 680 37.68 10.67 -25.85
N LEU A 681 36.47 10.45 -25.33
CA LEU A 681 35.49 9.49 -25.83
C LEU A 681 34.43 10.22 -26.65
N LYS A 682 33.83 9.51 -27.62
CA LYS A 682 32.65 10.03 -28.33
C LYS A 682 31.44 10.06 -27.38
N PRO A 683 30.48 10.97 -27.58
CA PRO A 683 29.26 11.01 -26.75
C PRO A 683 28.56 9.64 -26.68
N GLU A 684 28.45 8.94 -27.82
CA GLU A 684 27.78 7.64 -27.87
C GLU A 684 28.57 6.55 -27.11
N GLU A 685 29.89 6.67 -27.05
CA GLU A 685 30.75 5.76 -26.26
C GLU A 685 30.57 5.97 -24.76
N ILE A 686 30.30 7.21 -24.33
CA ILE A 686 29.98 7.54 -22.93
C ILE A 686 28.61 6.96 -22.57
N ASP A 687 27.59 7.14 -23.43
CA ASP A 687 26.26 6.55 -23.24
C ASP A 687 26.34 5.02 -23.12
N HIS A 688 27.13 4.38 -24.00
CA HIS A 688 27.36 2.95 -23.93
C HIS A 688 28.06 2.53 -22.62
N LEU A 689 29.06 3.29 -22.15
CA LEU A 689 29.72 3.01 -20.87
C LEU A 689 28.77 3.11 -19.70
N VAL A 690 27.82 4.05 -19.70
CA VAL A 690 26.78 4.17 -18.67
C VAL A 690 25.92 2.91 -18.65
N ILE A 691 25.41 2.48 -19.82
CA ILE A 691 24.63 1.25 -19.96
C ILE A 691 25.42 0.03 -19.47
N TYR A 692 26.69 -0.07 -19.89
CA TYR A 692 27.56 -1.17 -19.47
C TYR A 692 27.81 -1.17 -17.97
N ILE A 693 28.05 0.00 -17.35
CA ILE A 693 28.24 0.15 -15.91
C ILE A 693 26.98 -0.23 -15.15
N GLN A 694 25.79 0.21 -15.61
CA GLN A 694 24.51 -0.15 -15.02
C GLN A 694 24.21 -1.65 -15.09
N SER A 695 24.76 -2.36 -16.09
CA SER A 695 24.63 -3.81 -16.23
C SER A 695 25.59 -4.64 -15.36
N LEU A 696 26.60 -4.02 -14.73
CA LEU A 696 27.61 -4.74 -13.94
C LEU A 696 27.06 -5.52 -12.73
N PRO A 697 26.03 -5.05 -11.98
CA PRO A 697 25.44 -5.82 -10.89
C PRO A 697 24.94 -7.19 -11.35
N ASP A 698 24.15 -7.23 -12.43
CA ASP A 698 23.53 -8.47 -12.92
C ASP A 698 24.58 -9.50 -13.39
N LYS A 699 25.68 -9.01 -13.96
CA LYS A 699 26.80 -9.85 -14.43
C LYS A 699 27.60 -10.48 -13.29
N HIS A 700 27.54 -9.92 -12.08
CA HIS A 700 28.26 -10.42 -10.92
C HIS A 700 27.38 -11.21 -9.93
N HIS A 701 26.06 -11.20 -10.11
CA HIS A 701 25.11 -12.00 -9.33
C HIS A 701 24.85 -13.42 -9.87
N HIS A 702 25.55 -13.85 -10.92
CA HIS A 702 25.58 -15.25 -11.37
C HIS A 702 26.70 -16.06 -10.72
N HIS A 703 26.73 -16.18 -9.39
CA HIS A 703 27.55 -17.18 -8.68
C HIS A 703 26.94 -17.62 -7.35
#